data_AF-A0A444IXF1-F1
#
_entry.id   AF-A0A444IXF1-F1
#
_cell.length_a   1.000
_cell.length_b   1.000
_cell.length_c   1.000
_cell.angle_alpha   90.00
_cell.angle_beta   90.00
_cell.angle_gamma   90.00
#
_symmetry.space_group_name_H-M   'P 1'
#
loop_
_entity.id
_entity.type
_entity.pdbx_description
1 polymer ?
#
loop_
_entity_poly.entity_id
_entity_poly.type
_entity_poly.pdbx_seq_one_letter_code
_entity_poly.pdbx_strand_id
1 'polypeptide(L)'
;MSMFPAIGGIVLRLFLGVTSLLLLFFFCSVLFSPSLTTNTASSSFSSDQKAREAELAVLEDQSVDPDHIMRVQVSVDYSEGKNAAWYPKEESPILTSFVEKGELPPVAKRVGEEPLVLQGLHGVSNYGGTMYRLNGFPGPRVTPIHLVRFSPQGFPLVPNVAKSWSISKDGRRFTFTLRKGMKWSDGHPFTSADILYWWEHEQCDKSVSPDGPMSKYLHRGKPMTVEAPDPQTVVFAFADPYFTFLATLASSAGYYMTQSPRHFLLLYHPELGDQQRIQDVMQRHNLISKRAVYMMVRNRVERPSIAPWIRRTEQITPPDTMVRNPYYWGVDTEGRQLPYMDRMVATEKSKDMVVISAAQGEVTVQARYLRNEDYTLLMRQRQTYGYQLHHWTNGGGSTWAMAFNLNRRVPEGDREATDKAKLLADKRFRQALSLAVDRQTIIQALFGGKGSPHAVGPASTSPFHFSTLQQNYSRFDSAKVEEMLDTIGLTERDPDGFRRFPGGPSLLFDINYCAFTGEGAGQFIVEDWRQIGIHARMRAQDRSLFYVEKVAGIHDISVWGGYGAYFPLLDLRYYCPLNSESNFAIRNATWYASGGMFNKGGTVRGTPLAKEHPLYQALLLNEQIKQAPTFAERRTLFGELLKLTDENVYVLNITTPLPTLAVVKNGVKNVPLKGVYSWPFQSPANLGLETWCYAEPKMSAAEIRDITHELSHITPVRPLHGIGVQQPEQPTPSAPAVTTPLSRSAASLIGPLIRYGIWLALLLLLIILIFRFPFVGHRLLIMIPTLILISIITFVVIELPPGDAISSKIMQMQEAGGDVNQKEIDEMKTLFRIDESAWDRYAWWIGLDWFATHEGKDEGLLQGNMGRSMMDLKPVNDKVGDRLLFTFLISLSTILFTWAVALPIGIYSAVRQYSFFDYLFTVGGFIGMCIPGFLLALLLMFAAESWFGISVSGLFSPEYATQSEWSQGKVMDLLRHIWLPIFVQGVAGTAGMIRVMRANLLDELQKPYVVTARAKGLRPMKLLFKYPIRLAFNPFISGIGNIFPELISGGAIIAIVLSLPTIEPMQLNAVMQQDMYLAGSILMLLSLLSVLGTLFSDIMLIIFDPRIRTAGGWK
;
A
#
# COMPACT_ATOMS: atom_id res chain seq x y z
N MET A 1 -27.91 22.08 60.08
CA MET A 1 -28.57 20.90 60.69
C MET A 1 -29.47 20.30 59.62
N SER A 2 -29.45 19.04 59.19
CA SER A 2 -28.90 17.79 59.75
C SER A 2 -28.79 16.72 58.63
N MET A 3 -27.86 16.89 57.67
CA MET A 3 -27.62 15.85 56.63
C MET A 3 -26.15 15.75 56.18
N PHE A 4 -25.22 16.15 57.05
CA PHE A 4 -23.77 16.13 56.78
C PHE A 4 -22.96 14.94 57.34
N PRO A 5 -23.44 14.09 58.29
CA PRO A 5 -22.60 12.97 58.75
C PRO A 5 -22.54 11.77 57.80
N ALA A 6 -23.51 11.59 56.89
CA ALA A 6 -23.59 10.39 56.04
C ALA A 6 -22.65 10.45 54.80
N ILE A 7 -22.40 11.64 54.24
CA ILE A 7 -21.58 11.81 53.03
C ILE A 7 -20.09 11.84 53.36
N GLY A 8 -19.71 12.40 54.53
CA GLY A 8 -18.33 12.35 55.02
C GLY A 8 -17.84 10.91 55.25
N GLY A 9 -18.71 10.03 55.77
CA GLY A 9 -18.41 8.61 55.93
C GLY A 9 -18.30 7.85 54.60
N ILE A 10 -19.08 8.21 53.59
CA ILE A 10 -19.03 7.59 52.25
C ILE A 10 -17.82 8.09 51.46
N VAL A 11 -17.48 9.37 51.53
CA VAL A 11 -16.28 9.94 50.88
C VAL A 11 -15.01 9.47 51.59
N LEU A 12 -15.00 9.34 52.92
CA LEU A 12 -13.86 8.74 53.64
C LEU A 12 -13.76 7.24 53.38
N ARG A 13 -14.87 6.50 53.19
CA ARG A 13 -14.85 5.07 52.78
C ARG A 13 -14.54 4.87 51.30
N LEU A 14 -14.85 5.82 50.42
CA LEU A 14 -14.42 5.83 49.01
C LEU A 14 -12.97 6.26 48.87
N PHE A 15 -12.50 7.21 49.67
CA PHE A 15 -11.11 7.63 49.68
C PHE A 15 -10.25 6.57 50.37
N LEU A 16 -10.62 6.05 51.54
CA LEU A 16 -9.98 4.86 52.12
C LEU A 16 -10.19 3.63 51.24
N GLY A 17 -11.29 3.51 50.51
CA GLY A 17 -11.55 2.40 49.59
C GLY A 17 -10.67 2.45 48.36
N VAL A 18 -10.44 3.62 47.76
CA VAL A 18 -9.56 3.85 46.60
C VAL A 18 -8.10 3.88 47.01
N THR A 19 -7.77 4.44 48.18
CA THR A 19 -6.40 4.42 48.72
C THR A 19 -6.06 3.02 49.23
N SER A 20 -7.01 2.28 49.81
CA SER A 20 -6.83 0.84 50.11
C SER A 20 -6.88 0.01 48.85
N LEU A 21 -7.62 0.35 47.79
CA LEU A 21 -7.53 -0.35 46.50
C LEU A 21 -6.18 -0.11 45.86
N LEU A 22 -5.64 1.11 45.91
CA LEU A 22 -4.34 1.45 45.34
C LEU A 22 -3.19 0.89 46.20
N LEU A 23 -3.33 0.89 47.52
CA LEU A 23 -2.40 0.19 48.43
C LEU A 23 -2.56 -1.32 48.35
N LEU A 24 -3.75 -1.87 48.03
CA LEU A 24 -3.97 -3.29 47.78
C LEU A 24 -3.56 -3.66 46.36
N PHE A 25 -3.55 -2.76 45.38
CA PHE A 25 -2.95 -2.95 44.06
C PHE A 25 -1.43 -2.82 44.12
N PHE A 26 -0.90 -1.97 45.00
CA PHE A 26 0.54 -1.85 45.28
C PHE A 26 1.05 -3.00 46.17
N PHE A 27 0.31 -3.38 47.21
CA PHE A 27 0.62 -4.59 47.99
C PHE A 27 0.30 -5.85 47.21
N CYS A 28 -0.70 -5.92 46.34
CA CYS A 28 -0.84 -7.03 45.39
C CYS A 28 0.26 -6.98 44.33
N SER A 29 0.73 -5.83 43.86
CA SER A 29 1.88 -5.80 42.93
C SER A 29 3.21 -6.14 43.62
N VAL A 30 3.30 -6.03 44.95
CA VAL A 30 4.46 -6.43 45.77
C VAL A 30 4.32 -7.86 46.32
N LEU A 31 3.11 -8.34 46.65
CA LEU A 31 2.78 -9.70 47.09
C LEU A 31 2.59 -10.68 45.92
N PHE A 32 2.23 -10.17 44.72
CA PHE A 32 2.23 -10.89 43.43
C PHE A 32 3.33 -10.39 42.48
N SER A 33 4.25 -9.54 42.95
CA SER A 33 5.59 -9.51 42.36
C SER A 33 6.17 -10.90 42.61
N PRO A 34 6.58 -11.66 41.58
CA PRO A 34 7.26 -12.90 41.83
C PRO A 34 8.56 -12.54 42.56
N SER A 35 8.54 -12.73 43.88
CA SER A 35 9.78 -13.03 44.59
C SER A 35 10.45 -14.14 43.79
N LEU A 36 11.66 -13.87 43.32
CA LEU A 36 12.58 -14.86 42.78
C LEU A 36 12.91 -15.83 43.92
N THR A 37 11.93 -16.65 44.27
CA THR A 37 12.13 -17.88 45.00
C THR A 37 12.61 -18.85 43.95
N THR A 38 13.88 -19.19 44.08
CA THR A 38 14.52 -20.34 43.44
C THR A 38 13.83 -21.62 43.93
N ASN A 39 12.60 -21.86 43.51
CA ASN A 39 12.01 -23.18 43.55
C ASN A 39 12.67 -23.98 42.44
N THR A 40 13.37 -25.01 42.85
CA THR A 40 13.91 -26.10 42.05
C THR A 40 12.78 -26.79 41.27
N ALA A 41 12.33 -26.18 40.18
CA ALA A 41 11.51 -26.79 39.14
C ALA A 41 12.42 -27.26 37.99
N SER A 42 13.39 -28.11 38.32
CA SER A 42 14.37 -28.62 37.34
C SER A 42 13.84 -29.79 36.50
N SER A 43 12.57 -30.20 36.65
CA SER A 43 11.99 -31.31 35.86
C SER A 43 10.88 -30.88 34.88
N SER A 44 9.99 -29.94 35.22
CA SER A 44 8.85 -29.52 34.38
C SER A 44 9.17 -28.42 33.35
N PHE A 45 10.18 -27.58 33.60
CA PHE A 45 10.68 -26.63 32.59
C PHE A 45 11.34 -27.35 31.40
N SER A 46 11.93 -28.53 31.63
CA SER A 46 12.61 -29.28 30.58
C SER A 46 11.64 -29.88 29.56
N SER A 47 10.43 -30.30 29.96
CA SER A 47 9.46 -30.90 29.04
C SER A 47 8.78 -29.85 28.16
N ASP A 48 8.45 -28.69 28.73
CA ASP A 48 7.81 -27.58 27.99
C ASP A 48 8.82 -26.86 27.07
N GLN A 49 10.07 -26.73 27.52
CA GLN A 49 11.16 -26.25 26.67
C GLN A 49 11.48 -27.23 25.54
N LYS A 50 11.57 -28.54 25.80
CA LYS A 50 11.76 -29.55 24.75
C LYS A 50 10.60 -29.59 23.76
N ALA A 51 9.36 -29.45 24.22
CA ALA A 51 8.19 -29.38 23.34
C ALA A 51 8.25 -28.13 22.45
N ARG A 52 8.66 -26.99 23.02
CA ARG A 52 8.84 -25.73 22.27
C ARG A 52 10.01 -25.80 21.29
N GLU A 53 11.13 -26.41 21.67
CA GLU A 53 12.28 -26.66 20.80
C GLU A 53 11.92 -27.62 19.66
N ALA A 54 11.15 -28.68 19.94
CA ALA A 54 10.66 -29.60 18.92
C ALA A 54 9.68 -28.92 17.95
N GLU A 55 8.76 -28.10 18.46
CA GLU A 55 7.86 -27.30 17.62
C GLU A 55 8.64 -26.34 16.72
N LEU A 56 9.62 -25.63 17.28
CA LEU A 56 10.49 -24.72 16.53
C LEU A 56 11.28 -25.47 15.46
N ALA A 57 11.82 -26.65 15.76
CA ALA A 57 12.55 -27.46 14.79
C ALA A 57 11.67 -27.85 13.59
N VAL A 58 10.39 -28.17 13.81
CA VAL A 58 9.43 -28.46 12.74
C VAL A 58 9.14 -27.22 11.89
N LEU A 59 9.01 -26.05 12.51
CA LEU A 59 8.77 -24.79 11.79
C LEU A 59 9.99 -24.38 10.96
N GLU A 60 11.19 -24.53 11.51
CA GLU A 60 12.45 -24.16 10.86
C GLU A 60 12.90 -25.14 9.78
N ASP A 61 12.44 -26.39 9.82
CA ASP A 61 12.73 -27.38 8.79
C ASP A 61 12.02 -27.04 7.47
N GLN A 62 12.79 -26.43 6.57
CA GLN A 62 12.39 -26.15 5.19
C GLN A 62 13.09 -27.07 4.18
N SER A 63 13.61 -28.22 4.62
CA SER A 63 14.19 -29.21 3.70
C SER A 63 13.16 -29.71 2.68
N VAL A 64 13.64 -29.95 1.47
CA VAL A 64 12.86 -30.48 0.35
C VAL A 64 13.27 -31.93 0.14
N ASP A 65 12.30 -32.84 0.16
CA ASP A 65 12.48 -34.21 -0.30
C ASP A 65 12.39 -34.21 -1.85
N PRO A 66 13.48 -34.48 -2.57
CA PRO A 66 13.48 -34.48 -4.03
C PRO A 66 12.58 -35.58 -4.63
N ASP A 67 12.32 -36.66 -3.91
CA ASP A 67 11.47 -37.76 -4.37
C ASP A 67 9.97 -37.47 -4.10
N HIS A 68 9.68 -36.66 -3.08
CA HIS A 68 8.30 -36.30 -2.67
C HIS A 68 8.10 -34.78 -2.61
N ILE A 69 8.42 -34.08 -3.69
CA ILE A 69 8.21 -32.64 -3.79
C ILE A 69 6.71 -32.31 -3.72
N MET A 70 6.35 -31.38 -2.85
CA MET A 70 4.97 -30.93 -2.71
C MET A 70 4.45 -30.30 -4.01
N ARG A 71 3.31 -30.82 -4.50
CA ARG A 71 2.56 -30.26 -5.63
C ARG A 71 1.11 -30.09 -5.22
N VAL A 72 0.51 -28.99 -5.64
CA VAL A 72 -0.94 -28.76 -5.48
C VAL A 72 -1.66 -29.25 -6.73
N GLN A 73 -1.00 -29.21 -7.88
CA GLN A 73 -1.53 -29.69 -9.15
C GLN A 73 -1.48 -31.22 -9.23
N VAL A 74 -2.60 -31.81 -9.62
CA VAL A 74 -2.73 -33.26 -9.86
C VAL A 74 -2.84 -33.51 -11.35
N SER A 75 -2.05 -34.46 -11.84
CA SER A 75 -2.18 -34.98 -13.21
C SER A 75 -3.36 -35.94 -13.27
N VAL A 76 -4.25 -35.76 -14.24
CA VAL A 76 -5.44 -36.59 -14.45
C VAL A 76 -5.53 -37.04 -15.90
N ASP A 77 -6.22 -38.15 -16.13
CA ASP A 77 -6.53 -38.61 -17.48
C ASP A 77 -7.83 -37.96 -17.97
N TYR A 78 -7.71 -36.95 -18.83
CA TYR A 78 -8.86 -36.24 -19.40
C TYR A 78 -9.76 -37.11 -20.30
N SER A 79 -9.32 -38.32 -20.69
CA SER A 79 -10.13 -39.25 -21.49
C SER A 79 -11.32 -39.84 -20.72
N GLU A 80 -11.24 -39.87 -19.38
CA GLU A 80 -12.35 -40.30 -18.50
C GLU A 80 -13.58 -39.37 -18.62
N GLY A 81 -13.35 -38.11 -19.01
CA GLY A 81 -14.40 -37.12 -19.26
C GLY A 81 -15.38 -36.98 -18.09
N LYS A 82 -16.68 -37.09 -18.38
CA LYS A 82 -17.76 -36.91 -17.40
C LYS A 82 -17.81 -37.96 -16.29
N ASN A 83 -17.15 -39.11 -16.49
CA ASN A 83 -17.18 -40.21 -15.53
C ASN A 83 -16.13 -40.05 -14.43
N ALA A 84 -15.20 -39.11 -14.59
CA ALA A 84 -14.13 -38.90 -13.66
C ALA A 84 -14.59 -38.26 -12.34
N ALA A 85 -13.92 -38.58 -11.24
CA ALA A 85 -14.18 -37.96 -9.93
C ALA A 85 -13.96 -36.43 -9.97
N TRP A 86 -12.92 -35.99 -10.68
CA TRP A 86 -12.54 -34.59 -10.84
C TRP A 86 -13.43 -33.80 -11.82
N TYR A 87 -14.36 -34.44 -12.53
CA TYR A 87 -15.20 -33.73 -13.50
C TYR A 87 -16.10 -32.70 -12.79
N PRO A 88 -16.23 -31.45 -13.30
CA PRO A 88 -16.90 -30.39 -12.56
C PRO A 88 -18.38 -30.72 -12.30
N LYS A 89 -18.75 -30.87 -11.04
CA LYS A 89 -20.09 -31.29 -10.60
C LYS A 89 -20.63 -30.55 -9.38
N GLU A 90 -19.76 -29.95 -8.58
CA GLU A 90 -20.13 -29.18 -7.38
C GLU A 90 -19.62 -27.74 -7.45
N GLU A 91 -20.34 -26.81 -6.82
CA GLU A 91 -20.04 -25.38 -6.80
C GLU A 91 -20.39 -24.76 -5.44
N SER A 92 -19.90 -23.53 -5.20
CA SER A 92 -20.25 -22.80 -3.97
C SER A 92 -21.76 -22.58 -3.86
N PRO A 93 -22.35 -22.74 -2.66
CA PRO A 93 -23.78 -22.46 -2.43
C PRO A 93 -24.23 -21.08 -2.90
N ILE A 94 -23.33 -20.08 -2.87
CA ILE A 94 -23.62 -18.73 -3.37
C ILE A 94 -23.93 -18.78 -4.88
N LEU A 95 -23.16 -19.55 -5.65
CA LEU A 95 -23.34 -19.69 -7.10
C LEU A 95 -24.54 -20.55 -7.47
N THR A 96 -24.86 -21.58 -6.67
CA THR A 96 -26.04 -22.44 -6.87
C THR A 96 -27.31 -21.60 -7.00
N SER A 97 -27.45 -20.56 -6.18
CA SER A 97 -28.61 -19.66 -6.23
C SER A 97 -28.76 -18.91 -7.56
N PHE A 98 -27.65 -18.60 -8.26
CA PHE A 98 -27.68 -17.98 -9.58
C PHE A 98 -28.00 -18.99 -10.67
N VAL A 99 -27.52 -20.23 -10.53
CA VAL A 99 -27.81 -21.32 -11.47
C VAL A 99 -29.28 -21.71 -11.43
N GLU A 100 -29.86 -21.83 -10.23
CA GLU A 100 -31.29 -22.12 -10.03
C GLU A 100 -32.20 -21.02 -10.61
N LYS A 101 -31.75 -19.75 -10.57
CA LYS A 101 -32.45 -18.61 -11.19
C LYS A 101 -32.25 -18.52 -12.71
N GLY A 102 -31.38 -19.34 -13.29
CA GLY A 102 -31.02 -19.27 -14.72
C GLY A 102 -30.12 -18.08 -15.09
N GLU A 103 -29.58 -17.35 -14.11
CA GLU A 103 -28.66 -16.23 -14.31
C GLU A 103 -27.23 -16.70 -14.60
N LEU A 104 -26.91 -17.95 -14.26
CA LEU A 104 -25.59 -18.55 -14.45
C LEU A 104 -25.71 -19.97 -15.02
N PRO A 105 -24.88 -20.38 -16.01
CA PRO A 105 -24.89 -21.75 -16.51
C PRO A 105 -24.46 -22.77 -15.43
N PRO A 106 -24.84 -24.05 -15.56
CA PRO A 106 -24.35 -25.11 -14.66
C PRO A 106 -22.81 -25.21 -14.64
N VAL A 107 -22.25 -25.66 -13.51
CA VAL A 107 -20.78 -25.69 -13.26
C VAL A 107 -19.97 -26.38 -14.37
N ALA A 108 -20.42 -27.53 -14.86
CA ALA A 108 -19.77 -28.25 -15.95
C ALA A 108 -19.62 -27.41 -17.23
N LYS A 109 -20.62 -26.56 -17.54
CA LYS A 109 -20.55 -25.66 -18.71
C LYS A 109 -19.65 -24.46 -18.45
N ARG A 110 -19.48 -24.02 -17.20
CA ARG A 110 -18.63 -22.86 -16.87
C ARG A 110 -17.16 -23.22 -16.86
N VAL A 111 -16.80 -24.27 -16.12
CA VAL A 111 -15.41 -24.69 -15.90
C VAL A 111 -14.76 -25.23 -17.19
N GLY A 112 -15.49 -26.03 -17.97
CA GLY A 112 -14.99 -26.64 -19.20
C GLY A 112 -14.66 -28.13 -19.07
N GLU A 113 -14.17 -28.71 -20.16
CA GLU A 113 -13.95 -30.17 -20.30
C GLU A 113 -12.62 -30.63 -19.67
N GLU A 114 -11.59 -29.77 -19.68
CA GLU A 114 -10.24 -30.12 -19.18
C GLU A 114 -9.81 -29.19 -18.04
N PRO A 115 -10.48 -29.21 -16.88
CA PRO A 115 -10.19 -28.31 -15.78
C PRO A 115 -8.77 -28.53 -15.21
N LEU A 116 -8.24 -27.50 -14.54
CA LEU A 116 -7.09 -27.66 -13.67
C LEU A 116 -7.51 -28.38 -12.40
N VAL A 117 -6.92 -29.54 -12.12
CA VAL A 117 -7.23 -30.31 -10.91
C VAL A 117 -6.20 -30.00 -9.83
N LEU A 118 -6.67 -29.54 -8.68
CA LEU A 118 -5.86 -29.17 -7.53
C LEU A 118 -6.20 -30.03 -6.31
N GLN A 119 -5.20 -30.41 -5.52
CA GLN A 119 -5.35 -31.12 -4.26
C GLN A 119 -4.84 -30.25 -3.12
N GLY A 120 -5.73 -29.92 -2.19
CA GLY A 120 -5.35 -29.28 -0.94
C GLY A 120 -4.54 -30.22 -0.05
N LEU A 121 -3.61 -29.68 0.74
CA LEU A 121 -2.76 -30.44 1.67
C LEU A 121 -3.52 -31.36 2.62
N HIS A 122 -4.69 -30.93 3.08
CA HIS A 122 -5.55 -31.64 4.01
C HIS A 122 -6.73 -32.30 3.28
N GLY A 123 -6.65 -32.41 1.96
CA GLY A 123 -7.72 -32.92 1.11
C GLY A 123 -8.83 -31.90 0.81
N VAL A 124 -9.97 -32.45 0.41
CA VAL A 124 -11.17 -31.71 0.03
C VAL A 124 -11.83 -31.05 1.24
N SER A 125 -12.40 -29.85 1.04
CA SER A 125 -13.03 -29.07 2.11
C SER A 125 -14.35 -28.41 1.68
N ASN A 126 -14.97 -27.69 2.60
CA ASN A 126 -16.25 -27.00 2.42
C ASN A 126 -16.06 -25.60 1.83
N TYR A 127 -17.05 -25.14 1.08
CA TYR A 127 -17.13 -23.78 0.56
C TYR A 127 -17.46 -22.75 1.63
N GLY A 128 -16.94 -21.55 1.44
CA GLY A 128 -17.37 -20.37 2.18
C GLY A 128 -16.26 -19.66 2.93
N GLY A 129 -16.62 -18.48 3.43
CA GLY A 129 -15.77 -17.61 4.23
C GLY A 129 -15.04 -16.56 3.42
N THR A 130 -14.56 -15.56 4.16
CA THR A 130 -13.83 -14.40 3.64
C THR A 130 -12.35 -14.51 4.04
N MET A 131 -11.45 -14.30 3.09
CA MET A 131 -10.01 -14.17 3.35
C MET A 131 -9.68 -12.71 3.68
N TYR A 132 -9.33 -12.43 4.94
CA TYR A 132 -8.92 -11.11 5.41
C TYR A 132 -7.40 -10.96 5.31
N ARG A 133 -6.96 -9.86 4.68
CA ARG A 133 -5.56 -9.52 4.48
C ARG A 133 -5.33 -8.03 4.70
N LEU A 134 -4.07 -7.68 4.92
CA LEU A 134 -3.64 -6.29 5.08
C LEU A 134 -2.65 -5.89 4.00
N ASN A 135 -2.79 -4.66 3.53
CA ASN A 135 -1.96 -4.06 2.51
C ASN A 135 -1.38 -2.73 3.01
N GLY A 136 -0.13 -2.44 2.70
CA GLY A 136 0.47 -1.11 2.86
C GLY A 136 0.40 -0.25 1.59
N PHE A 137 -0.15 -0.78 0.50
CA PHE A 137 -0.34 -0.11 -0.81
C PHE A 137 -1.48 -0.80 -1.59
N PRO A 138 -2.16 -0.12 -2.54
CA PRO A 138 -3.29 -0.69 -3.29
C PRO A 138 -2.92 -1.95 -4.11
N GLY A 139 -3.76 -2.99 -4.03
CA GLY A 139 -3.73 -4.18 -4.90
C GLY A 139 -3.12 -5.46 -4.31
N PRO A 140 -3.90 -6.53 -4.07
CA PRO A 140 -3.38 -7.79 -3.53
C PRO A 140 -2.66 -8.64 -4.58
N ARG A 141 -1.51 -9.25 -4.21
CA ARG A 141 -0.73 -10.20 -5.04
C ARG A 141 -1.36 -11.59 -5.13
N VAL A 142 -2.60 -11.67 -5.59
CA VAL A 142 -3.41 -12.92 -5.58
C VAL A 142 -4.06 -13.24 -6.93
N THR A 143 -3.98 -12.29 -7.87
CA THR A 143 -4.49 -12.40 -9.23
C THR A 143 -3.51 -12.96 -10.28
N PRO A 144 -2.19 -13.09 -10.04
CA PRO A 144 -1.29 -13.63 -11.06
C PRO A 144 -1.62 -15.06 -11.52
N ILE A 145 -1.94 -15.19 -12.81
CA ILE A 145 -2.15 -16.45 -13.54
C ILE A 145 -1.10 -16.52 -14.65
N HIS A 146 -0.58 -17.71 -14.91
CA HIS A 146 0.51 -17.97 -15.86
C HIS A 146 0.21 -19.21 -16.69
N LEU A 147 0.91 -19.39 -17.82
CA LEU A 147 0.86 -20.64 -18.60
C LEU A 147 1.34 -21.84 -17.78
N VAL A 148 2.43 -21.65 -17.05
CA VAL A 148 3.03 -22.60 -16.11
C VAL A 148 3.28 -21.90 -14.77
N ARG A 149 3.23 -22.64 -13.66
CA ARG A 149 3.41 -22.08 -12.31
C ARG A 149 4.60 -22.77 -11.63
N PHE A 150 5.20 -22.12 -10.64
CA PHE A 150 6.07 -22.81 -9.69
C PHE A 150 5.22 -23.68 -8.73
N SER A 151 5.79 -24.81 -8.29
CA SER A 151 5.24 -25.53 -7.14
C SER A 151 5.32 -24.66 -5.87
N PRO A 152 4.62 -25.02 -4.78
CA PRO A 152 4.76 -24.33 -3.50
C PRO A 152 6.20 -24.27 -3.01
N GLN A 153 7.01 -25.30 -3.31
CA GLN A 153 8.43 -25.38 -2.96
C GLN A 153 9.34 -24.80 -4.05
N GLY A 154 8.78 -24.07 -5.02
CA GLY A 154 9.51 -23.39 -6.08
C GLY A 154 9.92 -24.28 -7.26
N PHE A 155 10.14 -25.58 -7.10
CA PHE A 155 10.35 -26.53 -8.21
C PHE A 155 9.63 -27.85 -7.93
N PRO A 156 9.29 -28.66 -8.95
CA PRO A 156 9.40 -28.37 -10.38
C PRO A 156 8.39 -27.31 -10.83
N LEU A 157 8.52 -26.88 -12.09
CA LEU A 157 7.47 -26.15 -12.77
C LEU A 157 6.29 -27.09 -13.03
N VAL A 158 5.09 -26.59 -12.82
CA VAL A 158 3.84 -27.36 -12.90
C VAL A 158 2.88 -26.73 -13.92
N PRO A 159 2.05 -27.55 -14.60
CA PRO A 159 1.00 -27.06 -15.50
C PRO A 159 0.07 -26.07 -14.81
N ASN A 160 -0.36 -25.05 -15.54
CA ASN A 160 -1.38 -24.11 -15.08
C ASN A 160 -2.38 -23.87 -16.22
N VAL A 161 -2.42 -22.70 -16.87
CA VAL A 161 -3.30 -22.48 -18.04
C VAL A 161 -2.97 -23.44 -19.18
N ALA A 162 -1.67 -23.73 -19.39
CA ALA A 162 -1.24 -24.82 -20.25
C ALA A 162 -1.35 -26.15 -19.50
N LYS A 163 -1.98 -27.16 -20.13
CA LYS A 163 -2.04 -28.54 -19.62
C LYS A 163 -0.72 -29.29 -19.84
N SER A 164 0.01 -28.94 -20.89
CA SER A 164 1.32 -29.52 -21.20
C SER A 164 2.15 -28.57 -22.08
N TRP A 165 3.44 -28.86 -22.22
CA TRP A 165 4.35 -28.13 -23.09
C TRP A 165 5.45 -29.04 -23.64
N SER A 166 6.06 -28.63 -24.74
CA SER A 166 7.24 -29.26 -25.33
C SER A 166 8.25 -28.19 -25.76
N ILE A 167 9.53 -28.46 -25.51
CA ILE A 167 10.64 -27.59 -25.92
C ILE A 167 11.42 -28.31 -27.02
N SER A 168 11.72 -27.63 -28.12
CA SER A 168 12.54 -28.19 -29.20
C SER A 168 13.96 -28.50 -28.74
N LYS A 169 14.62 -29.49 -29.37
CA LYS A 169 15.98 -29.92 -29.00
C LYS A 169 17.02 -28.79 -29.08
N ASP A 170 16.82 -27.82 -29.97
CA ASP A 170 17.68 -26.64 -30.15
C ASP A 170 17.34 -25.50 -29.18
N GLY A 171 16.32 -25.65 -28.32
CA GLY A 171 15.92 -24.66 -27.32
C GLY A 171 15.33 -23.37 -27.89
N ARG A 172 14.87 -23.41 -29.15
CA ARG A 172 14.36 -22.22 -29.86
C ARG A 172 12.84 -22.15 -29.97
N ARG A 173 12.12 -23.27 -29.85
CA ARG A 173 10.66 -23.32 -29.94
C ARG A 173 10.06 -23.93 -28.67
N PHE A 174 9.04 -23.27 -28.15
CA PHE A 174 8.29 -23.67 -26.96
C PHE A 174 6.81 -23.76 -27.34
N THR A 175 6.31 -24.99 -27.46
CA THR A 175 4.92 -25.26 -27.80
C THR A 175 4.14 -25.58 -26.53
N PHE A 176 3.07 -24.85 -26.27
CA PHE A 176 2.18 -25.07 -25.14
C PHE A 176 0.81 -25.51 -25.64
N THR A 177 0.24 -26.51 -25.00
CA THR A 177 -1.15 -26.92 -25.20
C THR A 177 -2.00 -26.39 -24.05
N LEU A 178 -2.94 -25.51 -24.35
CA LEU A 178 -3.91 -24.91 -23.46
C LEU A 178 -5.03 -25.91 -23.11
N ARG A 179 -5.74 -25.66 -22.01
CA ARG A 179 -6.87 -26.48 -21.57
C ARG A 179 -8.13 -26.22 -22.39
N LYS A 180 -8.85 -27.28 -22.74
CA LYS A 180 -10.14 -27.17 -23.43
C LYS A 180 -11.27 -26.64 -22.54
N GLY A 181 -12.00 -25.65 -23.07
CA GLY A 181 -13.26 -25.17 -22.50
C GLY A 181 -13.13 -24.06 -21.47
N MET A 182 -11.91 -23.55 -21.24
CA MET A 182 -11.65 -22.38 -20.39
C MET A 182 -12.45 -21.15 -20.85
N LYS A 183 -12.86 -20.33 -19.89
CA LYS A 183 -13.62 -19.11 -20.13
C LYS A 183 -13.09 -17.97 -19.28
N TRP A 184 -13.23 -16.75 -19.80
CA TRP A 184 -13.11 -15.51 -19.05
C TRP A 184 -14.27 -15.38 -18.05
N SER A 185 -14.15 -14.48 -17.06
CA SER A 185 -15.16 -14.26 -15.99
C SER A 185 -16.53 -13.75 -16.47
N ASP A 186 -16.67 -13.40 -17.74
CA ASP A 186 -17.91 -13.04 -18.41
C ASP A 186 -18.50 -14.18 -19.26
N GLY A 187 -17.83 -15.34 -19.28
CA GLY A 187 -18.25 -16.53 -20.01
C GLY A 187 -17.71 -16.63 -21.44
N HIS A 188 -16.98 -15.63 -21.95
CA HIS A 188 -16.36 -15.73 -23.27
C HIS A 188 -15.25 -16.80 -23.28
N PRO A 189 -15.11 -17.61 -24.33
CA PRO A 189 -14.01 -18.57 -24.43
C PRO A 189 -12.63 -17.92 -24.27
N PHE A 190 -11.75 -18.55 -23.50
CA PHE A 190 -10.32 -18.24 -23.44
C PHE A 190 -9.56 -19.17 -24.39
N THR A 191 -8.79 -18.61 -25.32
CA THR A 191 -8.08 -19.38 -26.37
C THR A 191 -6.69 -18.82 -26.64
N SER A 192 -5.90 -19.54 -27.43
CA SER A 192 -4.61 -19.07 -27.94
C SER A 192 -4.69 -17.71 -28.67
N ALA A 193 -5.86 -17.37 -29.23
CA ALA A 193 -6.09 -16.07 -29.88
C ALA A 193 -6.04 -14.87 -28.91
N ASP A 194 -6.32 -15.08 -27.62
CA ASP A 194 -6.15 -14.04 -26.60
C ASP A 194 -4.67 -13.75 -26.34
N ILE A 195 -3.85 -14.80 -26.32
CA ILE A 195 -2.38 -14.69 -26.15
C ILE A 195 -1.75 -14.08 -27.40
N LEU A 196 -2.23 -14.46 -28.59
CA LEU A 196 -1.78 -13.86 -29.84
C LEU A 196 -2.15 -12.38 -29.89
N TYR A 197 -3.37 -12.00 -29.48
CA TYR A 197 -3.77 -10.60 -29.37
C TYR A 197 -2.86 -9.80 -28.43
N TRP A 198 -2.54 -10.34 -27.25
CA TRP A 198 -1.57 -9.73 -26.35
C TRP A 198 -0.22 -9.48 -27.04
N TRP A 199 0.28 -10.45 -27.80
CA TRP A 199 1.58 -10.31 -28.47
C TRP A 199 1.54 -9.29 -29.60
N GLU A 200 0.58 -9.42 -30.51
CA GLU A 200 0.50 -8.62 -31.73
C GLU A 200 0.01 -7.20 -31.44
N HIS A 201 -1.06 -7.06 -30.65
CA HIS A 201 -1.80 -5.81 -30.46
C HIS A 201 -1.51 -5.09 -29.14
N GLU A 202 -0.82 -5.73 -28.18
CA GLU A 202 -0.32 -5.00 -27.01
C GLU A 202 1.19 -4.87 -26.99
N GLN A 203 1.96 -5.92 -27.28
CA GLN A 203 3.43 -5.84 -27.22
C GLN A 203 4.06 -5.29 -28.50
N CYS A 204 3.61 -5.74 -29.67
CA CYS A 204 4.23 -5.36 -30.95
C CYS A 204 3.60 -4.11 -31.58
N ASP A 205 2.33 -3.82 -31.27
CA ASP A 205 1.61 -2.67 -31.82
C ASP A 205 2.06 -1.36 -31.18
N LYS A 206 2.61 -0.47 -32.01
CA LYS A 206 3.16 0.82 -31.57
C LYS A 206 2.09 1.83 -31.14
N SER A 207 0.80 1.59 -31.41
CA SER A 207 -0.28 2.44 -30.90
C SER A 207 -0.55 2.18 -29.42
N VAL A 208 -0.24 0.97 -28.93
CA VAL A 208 -0.39 0.54 -27.53
C VAL A 208 0.95 0.57 -26.80
N SER A 209 1.99 -0.03 -27.39
CA SER A 209 3.37 -0.04 -26.88
C SER A 209 4.34 0.59 -27.89
N PRO A 210 4.49 1.92 -27.88
CA PRO A 210 5.30 2.63 -28.89
C PRO A 210 6.76 2.17 -29.01
N ASP A 211 7.36 1.71 -27.91
CA ASP A 211 8.73 1.18 -27.84
C ASP A 211 8.84 -0.29 -28.24
N GLY A 212 7.72 -0.93 -28.57
CA GLY A 212 7.63 -2.35 -28.86
C GLY A 212 7.65 -3.23 -27.60
N PRO A 213 7.96 -4.53 -27.77
CA PRO A 213 7.86 -5.50 -26.69
C PRO A 213 8.83 -5.20 -25.53
N MET A 214 8.35 -5.40 -24.29
CA MET A 214 9.19 -5.26 -23.10
C MET A 214 10.46 -6.10 -23.19
N SER A 215 11.58 -5.60 -22.64
CA SER A 215 12.90 -6.26 -22.64
C SER A 215 12.90 -7.73 -22.19
N LYS A 216 11.97 -8.11 -21.30
CA LYS A 216 11.80 -9.50 -20.82
C LYS A 216 11.33 -10.50 -21.90
N TYR A 217 10.78 -10.00 -23.01
CA TYR A 217 10.37 -10.78 -24.19
C TYR A 217 11.37 -10.69 -25.34
N LEU A 218 12.48 -10.01 -25.12
CA LEU A 218 13.60 -9.97 -26.03
C LEU A 218 14.64 -11.01 -25.62
N HIS A 219 15.24 -11.66 -26.60
CA HIS A 219 16.43 -12.48 -26.41
C HIS A 219 17.53 -11.93 -27.30
N ARG A 220 18.66 -11.52 -26.70
CA ARG A 220 19.78 -10.84 -27.40
C ARG A 220 19.35 -9.60 -28.19
N GLY A 221 18.39 -8.86 -27.65
CA GLY A 221 17.82 -7.66 -28.28
C GLY A 221 16.87 -7.92 -29.45
N LYS A 222 16.56 -9.19 -29.77
CA LYS A 222 15.56 -9.56 -30.78
C LYS A 222 14.26 -10.00 -30.10
N PRO A 223 13.09 -9.55 -30.57
CA PRO A 223 11.81 -10.02 -30.03
C PRO A 223 11.59 -11.50 -30.38
N MET A 224 10.86 -12.19 -29.50
CA MET A 224 10.31 -13.51 -29.84
C MET A 224 9.25 -13.43 -30.94
N THR A 225 8.84 -14.57 -31.49
CA THR A 225 7.60 -14.66 -32.26
C THR A 225 6.59 -15.52 -31.52
N VAL A 226 5.31 -15.24 -31.73
CA VAL A 226 4.19 -15.98 -31.14
C VAL A 226 3.28 -16.44 -32.27
N GLU A 227 2.98 -17.74 -32.30
CA GLU A 227 2.08 -18.35 -33.27
C GLU A 227 0.95 -19.06 -32.50
N ALA A 228 -0.27 -19.00 -33.03
CA ALA A 228 -1.44 -19.69 -32.48
C ALA A 228 -2.11 -20.54 -33.59
N PRO A 229 -1.55 -21.72 -33.93
CA PRO A 229 -2.00 -22.50 -35.09
C PRO A 229 -3.43 -23.06 -34.95
N ASP A 230 -3.90 -23.23 -33.72
CA ASP A 230 -5.26 -23.65 -33.38
C ASP A 230 -5.69 -23.03 -32.03
N PRO A 231 -6.97 -23.09 -31.63
CA PRO A 231 -7.47 -22.45 -30.40
C PRO A 231 -6.80 -22.88 -29.09
N GLN A 232 -6.08 -24.01 -29.09
CA GLN A 232 -5.49 -24.63 -27.91
C GLN A 232 -3.97 -24.70 -27.97
N THR A 233 -3.35 -24.26 -29.05
CA THR A 233 -1.89 -24.32 -29.19
C THR A 233 -1.33 -22.91 -29.29
N VAL A 234 -0.30 -22.63 -28.49
CA VAL A 234 0.51 -21.42 -28.62
C VAL A 234 1.99 -21.81 -28.70
N VAL A 235 2.70 -21.23 -29.66
CA VAL A 235 4.11 -21.50 -29.92
C VAL A 235 4.89 -20.20 -29.75
N PHE A 236 5.89 -20.21 -28.87
CA PHE A 236 6.87 -19.13 -28.74
C PHE A 236 8.16 -19.56 -29.43
N ALA A 237 8.72 -18.70 -30.28
CA ALA A 237 9.99 -18.99 -30.95
C ALA A 237 11.01 -17.86 -30.80
N PHE A 238 12.28 -18.25 -30.73
CA PHE A 238 13.43 -17.36 -30.60
C PHE A 238 14.45 -17.61 -31.71
N ALA A 239 15.18 -16.57 -32.09
CA ALA A 239 16.26 -16.68 -33.08
C ALA A 239 17.46 -17.51 -32.58
N ASP A 240 17.72 -17.48 -31.27
CA ASP A 240 18.81 -18.17 -30.60
C ASP A 240 18.27 -19.06 -29.46
N PRO A 241 19.01 -20.10 -29.01
CA PRO A 241 18.57 -20.98 -27.92
C PRO A 241 18.33 -20.24 -26.59
N TYR A 242 17.20 -20.50 -25.92
CA TYR A 242 16.83 -19.84 -24.67
C TYR A 242 16.16 -20.79 -23.64
N PHE A 243 16.90 -21.77 -23.14
CA PHE A 243 16.38 -22.84 -22.28
C PHE A 243 15.83 -22.40 -20.92
N THR A 244 16.18 -21.21 -20.42
CA THR A 244 15.61 -20.68 -19.16
C THR A 244 14.25 -20.00 -19.34
N PHE A 245 13.77 -19.82 -20.58
CA PHE A 245 12.50 -19.14 -20.88
C PHE A 245 11.30 -19.74 -20.14
N LEU A 246 11.24 -21.07 -19.99
CA LEU A 246 10.14 -21.73 -19.28
C LEU A 246 10.03 -21.28 -17.81
N ALA A 247 11.16 -21.10 -17.12
CA ALA A 247 11.19 -20.59 -15.76
C ALA A 247 10.85 -19.09 -15.72
N THR A 248 11.35 -18.31 -16.68
CA THR A 248 10.97 -16.90 -16.87
C THR A 248 9.45 -16.75 -17.01
N LEU A 249 8.80 -17.63 -17.77
CA LEU A 249 7.36 -17.66 -18.00
C LEU A 249 6.55 -17.96 -16.72
N ALA A 250 7.10 -18.70 -15.77
CA ALA A 250 6.46 -18.96 -14.48
C ALA A 250 6.58 -17.78 -13.49
N SER A 251 7.40 -16.77 -13.81
CA SER A 251 7.62 -15.58 -13.00
C SER A 251 6.72 -14.42 -13.44
N SER A 252 6.94 -13.23 -12.85
CA SER A 252 6.29 -11.97 -13.26
C SER A 252 6.30 -11.67 -14.76
N ALA A 253 7.22 -12.26 -15.54
CA ALA A 253 7.25 -12.10 -16.99
C ALA A 253 6.08 -12.79 -17.69
N GLY A 254 5.57 -13.91 -17.17
CA GLY A 254 4.42 -14.60 -17.74
C GLY A 254 3.07 -13.99 -17.38
N TYR A 255 3.02 -13.06 -16.42
CA TYR A 255 1.77 -12.52 -15.89
C TYR A 255 0.92 -11.80 -16.95
N TYR A 256 1.55 -11.03 -17.84
CA TYR A 256 0.82 -10.11 -18.73
C TYR A 256 0.09 -10.83 -19.87
N MET A 257 0.56 -12.00 -20.31
CA MET A 257 0.03 -12.68 -21.50
C MET A 257 -1.32 -13.37 -21.30
N THR A 258 -1.73 -13.62 -20.06
CA THR A 258 -3.03 -14.24 -19.75
C THR A 258 -4.02 -13.20 -19.21
N GLN A 259 -3.82 -11.92 -19.54
CA GLN A 259 -4.55 -10.79 -18.99
C GLN A 259 -5.22 -9.90 -20.04
N SER A 260 -5.32 -10.43 -21.25
CA SER A 260 -5.72 -9.66 -22.43
C SER A 260 -6.94 -10.30 -23.09
N PRO A 261 -8.14 -10.13 -22.50
CA PRO A 261 -9.38 -10.63 -23.10
C PRO A 261 -9.61 -9.93 -24.43
N ARG A 262 -9.31 -10.62 -25.54
CA ARG A 262 -9.32 -10.02 -26.88
C ARG A 262 -10.68 -9.42 -27.20
N HIS A 263 -11.75 -10.15 -26.92
CA HIS A 263 -13.13 -9.74 -27.22
C HIS A 263 -13.54 -8.44 -26.50
N PHE A 264 -12.92 -8.14 -25.36
CA PHE A 264 -13.18 -6.93 -24.60
C PHE A 264 -12.20 -5.80 -24.98
N LEU A 265 -10.90 -6.05 -24.95
CA LEU A 265 -9.88 -5.03 -25.18
C LEU A 265 -9.84 -4.53 -26.62
N LEU A 266 -10.12 -5.39 -27.60
CA LEU A 266 -10.16 -4.99 -29.02
C LEU A 266 -11.13 -3.83 -29.26
N LEU A 267 -12.25 -3.78 -28.52
CA LEU A 267 -13.26 -2.72 -28.64
C LEU A 267 -12.71 -1.33 -28.32
N TYR A 268 -11.63 -1.25 -27.54
CA TYR A 268 -10.98 -0.02 -27.10
C TYR A 268 -9.58 0.18 -27.71
N HIS A 269 -9.15 -0.72 -28.60
CA HIS A 269 -7.83 -0.64 -29.22
C HIS A 269 -7.67 0.69 -29.97
N PRO A 270 -6.56 1.45 -29.81
CA PRO A 270 -6.44 2.80 -30.34
C PRO A 270 -6.75 2.92 -31.84
N GLU A 271 -6.30 1.95 -32.63
CA GLU A 271 -6.46 1.93 -34.09
C GLU A 271 -7.57 1.01 -34.59
N LEU A 272 -7.87 -0.07 -33.86
CA LEU A 272 -8.74 -1.16 -34.33
C LEU A 272 -10.10 -1.19 -33.62
N GLY A 273 -10.21 -0.46 -32.51
CA GLY A 273 -11.41 -0.41 -31.70
C GLY A 273 -12.47 0.52 -32.26
N ASP A 274 -13.62 0.51 -31.59
CA ASP A 274 -14.76 1.36 -31.91
C ASP A 274 -14.41 2.82 -31.60
N GLN A 275 -14.18 3.60 -32.64
CA GLN A 275 -13.70 4.98 -32.52
C GLN A 275 -14.72 5.89 -31.84
N GLN A 276 -16.02 5.65 -32.02
CA GLN A 276 -17.06 6.42 -31.32
C GLN A 276 -17.01 6.11 -29.83
N ARG A 277 -16.94 4.83 -29.46
CA ARG A 277 -16.81 4.40 -28.07
C ARG A 277 -15.54 4.94 -27.42
N ILE A 278 -14.41 4.96 -28.13
CA ILE A 278 -13.15 5.50 -27.62
C ILE A 278 -13.31 7.01 -27.39
N GLN A 279 -13.85 7.76 -28.36
CA GLN A 279 -14.08 9.21 -28.21
C GLN A 279 -15.02 9.52 -27.05
N ASP A 280 -16.11 8.77 -26.92
CA ASP A 280 -17.04 8.86 -25.81
C ASP A 280 -16.32 8.67 -24.46
N VAL A 281 -15.46 7.65 -24.33
CA VAL A 281 -14.67 7.41 -23.11
C VAL A 281 -13.62 8.50 -22.90
N MET A 282 -13.00 9.01 -23.97
CA MET A 282 -12.07 10.13 -23.91
C MET A 282 -12.74 11.37 -23.34
N GLN A 283 -13.90 11.77 -23.90
CA GLN A 283 -14.65 12.94 -23.44
C GLN A 283 -15.15 12.75 -22.01
N ARG A 284 -15.73 11.58 -21.68
CA ARG A 284 -16.25 11.29 -20.33
C ARG A 284 -15.19 11.34 -19.25
N HIS A 285 -13.97 10.91 -19.58
CA HIS A 285 -12.87 10.83 -18.63
C HIS A 285 -11.78 11.87 -18.91
N ASN A 286 -12.05 12.94 -19.66
CA ASN A 286 -11.07 13.96 -20.03
C ASN A 286 -9.68 13.36 -20.39
N LEU A 287 -9.68 12.28 -21.18
CA LEU A 287 -8.46 11.61 -21.63
C LEU A 287 -8.02 12.24 -22.94
N ILE A 288 -6.74 12.58 -23.01
CA ILE A 288 -6.14 13.30 -24.13
C ILE A 288 -5.73 12.38 -25.30
N SER A 289 -5.70 11.06 -25.11
CA SER A 289 -5.26 10.10 -26.13
C SER A 289 -6.09 8.81 -26.13
N LYS A 290 -6.19 8.17 -27.29
CA LYS A 290 -6.83 6.85 -27.43
C LYS A 290 -6.06 5.75 -26.68
N ARG A 291 -4.73 5.88 -26.59
CA ARG A 291 -3.90 4.97 -25.79
C ARG A 291 -4.22 5.09 -24.30
N ALA A 292 -4.48 6.30 -23.80
CA ALA A 292 -4.89 6.51 -22.42
C ALA A 292 -6.24 5.80 -22.11
N VAL A 293 -7.19 5.79 -23.05
CA VAL A 293 -8.42 4.99 -22.94
C VAL A 293 -8.08 3.51 -22.79
N TYR A 294 -7.26 2.98 -23.68
CA TYR A 294 -6.88 1.56 -23.66
C TYR A 294 -6.18 1.17 -22.35
N MET A 295 -5.21 1.96 -21.89
CA MET A 295 -4.50 1.76 -20.63
C MET A 295 -5.41 1.87 -19.40
N MET A 296 -6.37 2.79 -19.41
CA MET A 296 -7.37 2.91 -18.36
C MET A 296 -8.24 1.65 -18.31
N VAL A 297 -8.86 1.28 -19.44
CA VAL A 297 -9.79 0.15 -19.56
C VAL A 297 -9.13 -1.17 -19.16
N ARG A 298 -7.86 -1.35 -19.50
CA ARG A 298 -7.05 -2.52 -19.11
C ARG A 298 -6.97 -2.75 -17.59
N ASN A 299 -7.15 -1.70 -16.78
CA ASN A 299 -7.07 -1.76 -15.33
C ASN A 299 -8.44 -1.62 -14.61
N ARG A 300 -9.55 -1.58 -15.36
CA ARG A 300 -10.91 -1.46 -14.81
C ARG A 300 -11.45 -2.79 -14.29
N VAL A 301 -12.46 -2.71 -13.42
CA VAL A 301 -13.16 -3.87 -12.84
C VAL A 301 -14.02 -4.62 -13.86
N GLU A 302 -14.42 -3.97 -14.96
CA GLU A 302 -15.17 -4.63 -16.03
C GLU A 302 -14.34 -5.62 -16.83
N ARG A 303 -13.00 -5.45 -16.85
CA ARG A 303 -12.13 -6.28 -17.66
C ARG A 303 -12.29 -7.74 -17.24
N PRO A 304 -12.69 -8.64 -18.16
CA PRO A 304 -12.79 -10.05 -17.85
C PRO A 304 -11.46 -10.62 -17.37
N SER A 305 -11.51 -11.56 -16.43
CA SER A 305 -10.32 -12.19 -15.85
C SER A 305 -10.50 -13.69 -15.69
N ILE A 306 -9.40 -14.43 -15.79
CA ILE A 306 -9.34 -15.88 -15.53
C ILE A 306 -8.82 -16.20 -14.11
N ALA A 307 -8.60 -15.17 -13.28
CA ALA A 307 -8.16 -15.32 -11.89
C ALA A 307 -9.26 -15.94 -11.00
N PRO A 308 -8.90 -16.61 -9.88
CA PRO A 308 -9.85 -17.24 -8.97
C PRO A 308 -10.77 -16.26 -8.23
N TRP A 309 -10.30 -15.04 -7.97
CA TRP A 309 -11.12 -13.93 -7.50
C TRP A 309 -11.01 -12.75 -8.48
N ILE A 310 -12.11 -12.01 -8.61
CA ILE A 310 -12.28 -10.88 -9.51
C ILE A 310 -12.84 -9.68 -8.75
N ARG A 311 -12.46 -8.49 -9.20
CA ARG A 311 -13.09 -7.25 -8.73
C ARG A 311 -14.35 -7.01 -9.56
N ARG A 312 -15.46 -6.68 -8.90
CA ARG A 312 -16.72 -6.31 -9.55
C ARG A 312 -17.13 -4.88 -9.26
N THR A 313 -16.71 -4.34 -8.11
CA THR A 313 -16.97 -2.97 -7.68
C THR A 313 -15.69 -2.14 -7.67
N GLU A 314 -15.75 -0.91 -8.17
CA GLU A 314 -14.66 0.05 -7.96
C GLU A 314 -14.78 0.64 -6.56
N GLN A 315 -13.79 0.37 -5.70
CA GLN A 315 -13.66 1.01 -4.40
C GLN A 315 -12.43 1.92 -4.41
N ILE A 316 -12.66 3.21 -4.19
CA ILE A 316 -11.59 4.22 -4.10
C ILE A 316 -11.03 4.29 -2.68
N THR A 317 -11.87 3.94 -1.70
CA THR A 317 -11.52 3.86 -0.29
C THR A 317 -11.36 2.40 0.10
N PRO A 318 -10.31 2.02 0.83
CA PRO A 318 -10.17 0.67 1.39
C PRO A 318 -11.40 0.27 2.23
N PRO A 319 -11.68 -1.03 2.35
CA PRO A 319 -10.88 -2.17 1.87
C PRO A 319 -11.07 -2.50 0.38
N ASP A 320 -10.06 -3.08 -0.28
CA ASP A 320 -10.22 -3.63 -1.63
C ASP A 320 -10.91 -5.01 -1.55
N THR A 321 -12.05 -5.17 -2.22
CA THR A 321 -12.85 -6.39 -2.19
C THR A 321 -12.79 -7.15 -3.51
N MET A 322 -12.68 -8.47 -3.41
CA MET A 322 -12.73 -9.38 -4.55
C MET A 322 -13.64 -10.55 -4.23
N VAL A 323 -14.46 -10.95 -5.21
CA VAL A 323 -15.36 -12.11 -5.10
C VAL A 323 -14.89 -13.23 -5.99
N ARG A 324 -15.28 -14.46 -5.67
CA ARG A 324 -14.95 -15.64 -6.49
C ARG A 324 -15.33 -15.41 -7.95
N ASN A 325 -14.53 -15.96 -8.86
CA ASN A 325 -14.84 -15.96 -10.28
C ASN A 325 -15.79 -17.11 -10.61
N PRO A 326 -17.04 -16.85 -11.07
CA PRO A 326 -17.97 -17.92 -11.42
C PRO A 326 -17.48 -18.80 -12.58
N TYR A 327 -16.56 -18.31 -13.41
CA TYR A 327 -15.98 -19.07 -14.51
C TYR A 327 -14.55 -19.55 -14.21
N TYR A 328 -14.15 -19.59 -12.94
CA TYR A 328 -12.84 -20.16 -12.61
C TYR A 328 -12.77 -21.61 -13.10
N TRP A 329 -11.66 -21.92 -13.74
CA TRP A 329 -11.43 -23.12 -14.56
C TRP A 329 -10.70 -24.24 -13.79
N GLY A 330 -10.51 -24.05 -12.47
CA GLY A 330 -9.92 -25.03 -11.57
C GLY A 330 -10.96 -25.74 -10.71
N VAL A 331 -10.72 -27.02 -10.42
CA VAL A 331 -11.51 -27.89 -9.56
C VAL A 331 -10.60 -28.60 -8.57
N ASP A 332 -11.19 -29.14 -7.50
CA ASP A 332 -10.50 -30.12 -6.66
C ASP A 332 -10.55 -31.54 -7.24
N THR A 333 -9.95 -32.51 -6.55
CA THR A 333 -9.93 -33.92 -6.96
C THR A 333 -11.30 -34.58 -7.03
N GLU A 334 -12.33 -33.96 -6.42
CA GLU A 334 -13.72 -34.42 -6.38
C GLU A 334 -14.64 -33.54 -7.25
N GLY A 335 -14.08 -32.74 -8.15
CA GLY A 335 -14.87 -31.97 -9.12
C GLY A 335 -15.63 -30.79 -8.53
N ARG A 336 -15.22 -30.29 -7.35
CA ARG A 336 -15.73 -29.05 -6.77
C ARG A 336 -14.99 -27.87 -7.37
N GLN A 337 -15.72 -26.92 -7.98
CA GLN A 337 -15.13 -25.71 -8.56
C GLN A 337 -14.45 -24.81 -7.52
N LEU A 338 -13.17 -24.52 -7.70
CA LEU A 338 -12.41 -23.63 -6.83
C LEU A 338 -12.69 -22.14 -7.16
N PRO A 339 -12.31 -21.18 -6.30
CA PRO A 339 -11.73 -21.35 -4.97
C PRO A 339 -12.74 -21.84 -3.91
N TYR A 340 -12.27 -22.34 -2.77
CA TYR A 340 -13.17 -22.67 -1.64
C TYR A 340 -13.70 -21.41 -0.93
N MET A 341 -12.85 -20.42 -0.67
CA MET A 341 -13.27 -19.15 -0.06
C MET A 341 -13.97 -18.26 -1.11
N ASP A 342 -15.12 -17.70 -0.74
CA ASP A 342 -15.98 -16.96 -1.68
C ASP A 342 -15.54 -15.50 -1.90
N ARG A 343 -14.83 -14.91 -0.92
CA ARG A 343 -14.46 -13.50 -0.93
C ARG A 343 -13.05 -13.28 -0.39
N MET A 344 -12.39 -12.24 -0.88
CA MET A 344 -11.16 -11.70 -0.31
C MET A 344 -11.34 -10.22 -0.01
N VAL A 345 -10.86 -9.81 1.15
CA VAL A 345 -10.91 -8.43 1.65
C VAL A 345 -9.50 -8.01 2.04
N ALA A 346 -9.01 -6.95 1.41
CA ALA A 346 -7.69 -6.42 1.70
C ALA A 346 -7.79 -4.98 2.21
N THR A 347 -7.56 -4.80 3.52
CA THR A 347 -7.62 -3.48 4.17
C THR A 347 -6.27 -2.78 4.09
N GLU A 348 -6.27 -1.50 3.79
CA GLU A 348 -5.05 -0.70 3.78
C GLU A 348 -4.73 -0.20 5.20
N LYS A 349 -3.52 -0.49 5.70
CA LYS A 349 -3.01 -0.01 6.98
C LYS A 349 -1.55 0.46 6.84
N SER A 350 -1.11 1.34 7.74
CA SER A 350 0.31 1.69 7.82
C SER A 350 1.15 0.46 8.17
N LYS A 351 2.42 0.43 7.75
CA LYS A 351 3.28 -0.78 7.83
C LYS A 351 3.40 -1.32 9.26
N ASP A 352 3.61 -0.44 10.24
CA ASP A 352 3.74 -0.85 11.65
C ASP A 352 2.41 -1.41 12.18
N MET A 353 1.28 -0.87 11.71
CA MET A 353 -0.04 -1.38 12.05
C MET A 353 -0.36 -2.72 11.41
N VAL A 354 0.26 -3.07 10.27
CA VAL A 354 0.13 -4.42 9.69
C VAL A 354 0.65 -5.48 10.65
N VAL A 355 1.82 -5.24 11.26
CA VAL A 355 2.43 -6.18 12.21
C VAL A 355 1.55 -6.34 13.45
N ILE A 356 1.10 -5.23 14.05
CA ILE A 356 0.25 -5.25 15.25
C ILE A 356 -1.06 -5.98 14.96
N SER A 357 -1.74 -5.65 13.86
CA SER A 357 -3.03 -6.27 13.49
C SER A 357 -2.88 -7.75 13.17
N ALA A 358 -1.78 -8.15 12.51
CA ALA A 358 -1.48 -9.56 12.27
C ALA A 358 -1.22 -10.31 13.60
N ALA A 359 -0.49 -9.66 14.53
CA ALA A 359 -0.22 -10.22 15.85
C ALA A 359 -1.48 -10.38 16.71
N GLN A 360 -2.51 -9.57 16.47
CA GLN A 360 -3.85 -9.64 17.08
C GLN A 360 -4.82 -10.61 16.37
N GLY A 361 -4.39 -11.32 15.32
CA GLY A 361 -5.25 -12.30 14.64
C GLY A 361 -6.35 -11.71 13.75
N GLU A 362 -6.22 -10.43 13.35
CA GLU A 362 -7.16 -9.76 12.43
C GLU A 362 -7.06 -10.27 10.98
N VAL A 363 -6.04 -11.07 10.67
CA VAL A 363 -5.76 -11.59 9.33
C VAL A 363 -6.02 -13.09 9.23
N THR A 364 -6.48 -13.54 8.06
CA THR A 364 -6.60 -14.97 7.75
C THR A 364 -5.23 -15.55 7.42
N VAL A 365 -4.51 -14.93 6.46
CA VAL A 365 -3.13 -15.25 6.10
C VAL A 365 -2.37 -13.99 5.72
N GLN A 366 -1.28 -13.70 6.41
CA GLN A 366 -0.43 -12.52 6.16
C GLN A 366 1.05 -12.90 6.21
N ALA A 367 1.79 -12.55 5.17
CA ALA A 367 3.25 -12.71 5.11
C ALA A 367 3.96 -11.42 4.66
N ARG A 368 3.32 -10.69 3.73
CA ARG A 368 3.82 -9.40 3.26
C ARG A 368 3.87 -8.39 4.42
N TYR A 369 4.99 -7.67 4.51
CA TYR A 369 5.31 -6.67 5.56
C TYR A 369 5.66 -7.24 6.94
N LEU A 370 5.58 -8.55 7.16
CA LEU A 370 6.11 -9.17 8.38
C LEU A 370 7.62 -9.36 8.21
N ARG A 371 8.40 -8.93 9.20
CA ARG A 371 9.86 -9.02 9.18
C ARG A 371 10.36 -9.91 10.32
N ASN A 372 11.64 -10.28 10.25
CA ASN A 372 12.23 -11.16 11.25
C ASN A 372 12.39 -10.46 12.62
N GLU A 373 12.46 -9.13 12.66
CA GLU A 373 12.47 -8.35 13.91
C GLU A 373 11.12 -8.45 14.68
N ASP A 374 10.02 -8.74 13.95
CA ASP A 374 8.68 -8.85 14.53
C ASP A 374 8.42 -10.23 15.18
N TYR A 375 9.38 -11.17 15.06
CA TYR A 375 9.23 -12.57 15.44
C TYR A 375 8.76 -12.79 16.88
N THR A 376 9.41 -12.12 17.84
CA THR A 376 9.11 -12.29 19.27
C THR A 376 7.70 -11.84 19.62
N LEU A 377 7.22 -10.76 19.00
CA LEU A 377 5.86 -10.25 19.19
C LEU A 377 4.84 -11.27 18.67
N LEU A 378 5.02 -11.74 17.44
CA LEU A 378 4.14 -12.72 16.79
C LEU A 378 4.10 -14.04 17.57
N MET A 379 5.28 -14.57 17.96
CA MET A 379 5.35 -15.81 18.73
C MET A 379 4.70 -15.69 20.11
N ARG A 380 4.80 -14.53 20.77
CA ARG A 380 4.19 -14.29 22.08
C ARG A 380 2.66 -14.19 22.00
N GLN A 381 2.13 -13.58 20.94
CA GLN A 381 0.69 -13.31 20.81
C GLN A 381 -0.11 -14.46 20.16
N ARG A 382 0.57 -15.42 19.51
CA ARG A 382 -0.06 -16.51 18.74
C ARG A 382 -1.09 -17.35 19.50
N GLN A 383 -0.81 -17.69 20.76
CA GLN A 383 -1.71 -18.50 21.58
C GLN A 383 -2.93 -17.70 22.02
N THR A 384 -2.73 -16.43 22.41
CA THR A 384 -3.78 -15.50 22.83
C THR A 384 -4.79 -15.25 21.73
N TYR A 385 -4.32 -14.99 20.50
CA TYR A 385 -5.18 -14.61 19.37
C TYR A 385 -5.46 -15.74 18.37
N GLY A 386 -4.94 -16.94 18.64
CA GLY A 386 -5.27 -18.16 17.89
C GLY A 386 -4.77 -18.17 16.44
N TYR A 387 -3.45 -18.16 16.25
CA TYR A 387 -2.84 -18.39 14.93
C TYR A 387 -1.53 -19.18 15.02
N GLN A 388 -1.04 -19.61 13.86
CA GLN A 388 0.25 -20.26 13.65
C GLN A 388 1.22 -19.32 12.93
N LEU A 389 2.51 -19.50 13.15
CA LEU A 389 3.57 -18.73 12.49
C LEU A 389 4.43 -19.66 11.62
N HIS A 390 4.16 -19.66 10.31
CA HIS A 390 4.92 -20.44 9.33
C HIS A 390 6.23 -19.72 8.99
N HIS A 391 7.29 -20.49 8.75
CA HIS A 391 8.63 -19.98 8.42
C HIS A 391 8.98 -20.35 6.97
N TRP A 392 8.29 -19.75 6.01
CA TRP A 392 8.50 -20.06 4.60
C TRP A 392 9.93 -19.73 4.15
N THR A 393 10.45 -20.52 3.21
CA THR A 393 11.71 -20.23 2.55
C THR A 393 11.63 -18.88 1.85
N ASN A 394 12.56 -17.98 2.19
CA ASN A 394 12.66 -16.68 1.54
C ASN A 394 13.28 -16.84 0.16
N GLY A 395 12.43 -16.76 -0.88
CA GLY A 395 12.86 -16.91 -2.27
C GLY A 395 13.69 -15.72 -2.80
N GLY A 396 13.62 -14.57 -2.13
CA GLY A 396 14.36 -13.35 -2.47
C GLY A 396 15.80 -13.44 -1.97
N GLY A 397 15.98 -13.81 -0.71
CA GLY A 397 17.29 -13.89 -0.06
C GLY A 397 17.34 -12.99 1.16
N SER A 398 18.41 -12.23 1.30
CA SER A 398 18.47 -11.22 2.35
C SER A 398 17.34 -10.20 2.20
N THR A 399 16.80 -9.68 3.29
CA THR A 399 15.83 -8.56 3.24
C THR A 399 16.51 -7.21 3.07
N TRP A 400 17.85 -7.17 3.18
CA TRP A 400 18.66 -5.97 3.15
C TRP A 400 20.04 -6.27 2.54
N ALA A 401 20.30 -5.72 1.36
CA ALA A 401 21.55 -5.89 0.61
C ALA A 401 21.99 -4.55 0.03
N MET A 402 23.30 -4.29 0.08
CA MET A 402 23.90 -3.00 -0.22
C MET A 402 24.76 -3.08 -1.48
N ALA A 403 24.33 -2.42 -2.56
CA ALA A 403 25.00 -2.43 -3.85
C ALA A 403 25.86 -1.17 -4.05
N PHE A 404 27.10 -1.37 -4.47
CA PHE A 404 28.05 -0.28 -4.74
C PHE A 404 27.88 0.26 -6.17
N ASN A 405 27.91 1.58 -6.35
CA ASN A 405 27.82 2.18 -7.68
C ASN A 405 29.18 2.14 -8.42
N LEU A 406 29.47 1.01 -9.08
CA LEU A 406 30.72 0.77 -9.82
C LEU A 406 30.99 1.75 -10.98
N ASN A 407 29.96 2.43 -11.49
CA ASN A 407 30.10 3.36 -12.61
C ASN A 407 29.43 4.71 -12.31
N ARG A 408 29.65 5.18 -11.07
CA ARG A 408 29.24 6.49 -10.58
C ARG A 408 29.56 7.58 -11.61
N ARG A 409 28.58 8.42 -11.91
CA ARG A 409 28.72 9.57 -12.79
C ARG A 409 29.53 10.65 -12.08
N VAL A 410 30.51 11.20 -12.79
CA VAL A 410 31.39 12.26 -12.30
C VAL A 410 31.06 13.56 -13.04
N PRO A 411 30.55 14.59 -12.35
CA PRO A 411 30.43 15.93 -12.92
C PRO A 411 31.82 16.51 -13.24
N GLU A 412 31.90 17.34 -14.28
CA GLU A 412 33.17 17.99 -14.65
C GLU A 412 33.65 18.92 -13.54
N GLY A 413 34.93 18.80 -13.16
CA GLY A 413 35.54 19.61 -12.08
C GLY A 413 35.25 19.14 -10.65
N ASP A 414 34.42 18.12 -10.44
CA ASP A 414 34.11 17.57 -9.12
C ASP A 414 35.14 16.53 -8.68
N ARG A 415 36.13 16.98 -7.90
CA ARG A 415 37.21 16.11 -7.37
C ARG A 415 36.69 15.07 -6.40
N GLU A 416 35.70 15.40 -5.56
CA GLU A 416 35.13 14.46 -4.59
C GLU A 416 34.41 13.32 -5.31
N ALA A 417 33.57 13.64 -6.30
CA ALA A 417 32.88 12.63 -7.10
C ALA A 417 33.86 11.76 -7.90
N THR A 418 34.96 12.32 -8.38
CA THR A 418 36.04 11.58 -9.07
C THR A 418 36.68 10.55 -8.14
N ASP A 419 37.07 10.98 -6.95
CA ASP A 419 37.75 10.13 -5.96
C ASP A 419 36.80 9.02 -5.46
N LYS A 420 35.53 9.34 -5.19
CA LYS A 420 34.48 8.36 -4.87
C LYS A 420 34.28 7.33 -5.99
N ALA A 421 34.15 7.78 -7.24
CA ALA A 421 33.96 6.88 -8.37
C ALA A 421 35.14 5.91 -8.54
N LYS A 422 36.38 6.40 -8.35
CA LYS A 422 37.60 5.58 -8.36
C LYS A 422 37.58 4.51 -7.27
N LEU A 423 37.24 4.89 -6.03
CA LEU A 423 37.17 3.96 -4.90
C LEU A 423 36.06 2.91 -5.08
N LEU A 424 34.84 3.33 -5.44
CA LEU A 424 33.70 2.43 -5.63
C LEU A 424 33.94 1.43 -6.77
N ALA A 425 34.70 1.80 -7.80
CA ALA A 425 35.09 0.91 -8.89
C ALA A 425 36.21 -0.10 -8.51
N ASP A 426 37.09 0.24 -7.55
CA ASP A 426 38.16 -0.65 -7.09
C ASP A 426 37.63 -1.81 -6.24
N LYS A 427 37.88 -3.05 -6.66
CA LYS A 427 37.43 -4.24 -5.91
C LYS A 427 38.06 -4.33 -4.52
N ARG A 428 39.30 -3.85 -4.35
CA ARG A 428 40.02 -3.90 -3.06
C ARG A 428 39.35 -3.00 -2.03
N PHE A 429 38.84 -1.83 -2.44
CA PHE A 429 38.08 -0.96 -1.56
C PHE A 429 36.78 -1.64 -1.10
N ARG A 430 36.00 -2.20 -2.03
CA ARG A 430 34.75 -2.92 -1.69
C ARG A 430 34.99 -4.15 -0.80
N GLN A 431 36.06 -4.90 -1.06
CA GLN A 431 36.49 -6.02 -0.22
C GLN A 431 36.86 -5.56 1.20
N ALA A 432 37.60 -4.45 1.34
CA ALA A 432 37.94 -3.87 2.63
C ALA A 432 36.68 -3.42 3.39
N LEU A 433 35.76 -2.71 2.74
CA LEU A 433 34.49 -2.32 3.34
C LEU A 433 33.64 -3.52 3.77
N SER A 434 33.71 -4.64 3.04
CA SER A 434 33.01 -5.87 3.42
C SER A 434 33.65 -6.56 4.62
N LEU A 435 34.98 -6.62 4.71
CA LEU A 435 35.72 -7.17 5.86
C LEU A 435 35.58 -6.32 7.13
N ALA A 436 35.29 -5.03 6.98
CA ALA A 436 35.13 -4.12 8.12
C ALA A 436 33.84 -4.36 8.91
N VAL A 437 32.85 -5.06 8.36
CA VAL A 437 31.54 -5.23 8.99
C VAL A 437 31.52 -6.44 9.93
N ASP A 438 31.23 -6.21 11.22
CA ASP A 438 31.00 -7.28 12.19
C ASP A 438 29.57 -7.83 12.08
N ARG A 439 29.39 -8.68 11.07
CA ARG A 439 28.11 -9.35 10.80
C ARG A 439 27.62 -10.18 11.98
N GLN A 440 28.51 -10.76 12.79
CA GLN A 440 28.09 -11.62 13.90
C GLN A 440 27.41 -10.80 14.99
N THR A 441 27.97 -9.64 15.31
CA THR A 441 27.36 -8.69 16.25
C THR A 441 26.02 -8.17 15.73
N ILE A 442 25.94 -7.82 14.45
CA ILE A 442 24.68 -7.39 13.81
C ILE A 442 23.61 -8.50 13.88
N ILE A 443 23.97 -9.74 13.57
CA ILE A 443 23.06 -10.89 13.61
C ILE A 443 22.54 -11.14 15.04
N GLN A 444 23.40 -11.01 16.05
CA GLN A 444 22.99 -11.13 17.45
C GLN A 444 22.00 -10.01 17.84
N ALA A 445 22.31 -8.77 17.47
CA ALA A 445 21.51 -7.61 17.85
C ALA A 445 20.14 -7.55 17.16
N LEU A 446 20.10 -7.79 15.84
CA LEU A 446 18.87 -7.60 15.04
C LEU A 446 18.04 -8.88 14.88
N PHE A 447 18.69 -10.04 14.84
CA PHE A 447 18.02 -11.31 14.51
C PHE A 447 18.04 -12.31 15.67
N GLY A 448 18.46 -11.89 16.87
CA GLY A 448 18.54 -12.76 18.05
C GLY A 448 19.45 -13.97 17.85
N GLY A 449 20.51 -13.81 17.04
CA GLY A 449 21.46 -14.87 16.71
C GLY A 449 21.01 -15.79 15.56
N LYS A 450 19.85 -15.55 14.93
CA LYS A 450 19.39 -16.37 13.80
C LYS A 450 20.14 -16.01 12.51
N GLY A 451 20.61 -17.05 11.81
CA GLY A 451 21.39 -16.94 10.58
C GLY A 451 22.89 -16.93 10.82
N SER A 452 23.68 -16.76 9.76
CA SER A 452 25.15 -16.80 9.81
C SER A 452 25.77 -15.75 8.89
N PRO A 453 26.95 -15.18 9.22
CA PRO A 453 27.65 -14.24 8.35
C PRO A 453 27.81 -14.80 6.92
N HIS A 454 27.31 -14.07 5.93
CA HIS A 454 27.24 -14.59 4.56
C HIS A 454 27.24 -13.47 3.51
N ALA A 455 27.90 -13.71 2.37
CA ALA A 455 27.81 -12.84 1.20
C ALA A 455 26.42 -12.96 0.50
N VAL A 456 26.15 -12.19 -0.55
CA VAL A 456 24.95 -12.45 -1.38
C VAL A 456 25.14 -13.79 -2.08
N GLY A 457 24.15 -14.67 -1.99
CA GLY A 457 24.29 -16.00 -2.55
C GLY A 457 23.14 -16.95 -2.28
N PRO A 458 23.07 -18.11 -2.97
CA PRO A 458 22.00 -19.05 -2.70
C PRO A 458 22.09 -19.72 -1.32
N ALA A 459 20.95 -19.80 -0.64
CA ALA A 459 20.82 -20.48 0.65
C ALA A 459 21.09 -21.98 0.53
N SER A 460 21.35 -22.66 1.65
CA SER A 460 21.57 -24.11 1.69
C SER A 460 20.41 -24.94 1.12
N THR A 461 19.19 -24.40 1.16
CA THR A 461 17.99 -25.01 0.57
C THR A 461 17.90 -24.86 -0.95
N SER A 462 18.75 -24.03 -1.56
CA SER A 462 18.78 -23.83 -3.01
C SER A 462 19.52 -24.97 -3.72
N PRO A 463 19.03 -25.45 -4.88
CA PRO A 463 19.79 -26.39 -5.69
C PRO A 463 21.03 -25.75 -6.35
N PHE A 464 21.19 -24.43 -6.26
CA PHE A 464 22.37 -23.67 -6.69
C PHE A 464 23.31 -23.31 -5.52
N HIS A 465 23.17 -23.98 -4.38
CA HIS A 465 24.10 -23.80 -3.27
C HIS A 465 25.46 -24.44 -3.54
N PHE A 466 26.53 -23.74 -3.11
CA PHE A 466 27.92 -24.20 -3.15
C PHE A 466 28.58 -23.90 -1.79
N SER A 467 28.85 -24.94 -1.02
CA SER A 467 29.33 -24.81 0.37
C SER A 467 30.69 -24.13 0.53
N THR A 468 31.53 -24.14 -0.53
CA THR A 468 32.89 -23.60 -0.52
C THR A 468 33.00 -22.17 -1.08
N LEU A 469 31.91 -21.59 -1.58
CA LEU A 469 31.86 -20.22 -2.11
C LEU A 469 31.08 -19.34 -1.11
N GLN A 470 31.16 -18.00 -1.24
CA GLN A 470 30.37 -17.03 -0.43
C GLN A 470 30.82 -16.81 1.02
N GLN A 471 32.00 -17.35 1.37
CA GLN A 471 32.67 -17.05 2.64
C GLN A 471 33.80 -16.01 2.50
N ASN A 472 34.16 -15.65 1.26
CA ASN A 472 35.22 -14.68 1.02
C ASN A 472 34.74 -13.27 1.38
N TYR A 473 35.57 -12.53 2.11
CA TYR A 473 35.29 -11.15 2.54
C TYR A 473 34.01 -10.96 3.39
N SER A 474 33.45 -12.04 3.96
CA SER A 474 32.27 -11.98 4.85
C SER A 474 32.62 -12.12 6.34
N ARG A 475 33.88 -12.47 6.67
CA ARG A 475 34.37 -12.57 8.04
C ARG A 475 35.10 -11.28 8.42
N PHE A 476 34.80 -10.75 9.61
CA PHE A 476 35.42 -9.53 10.11
C PHE A 476 36.94 -9.70 10.28
N ASP A 477 37.73 -8.77 9.72
CA ASP A 477 39.21 -8.78 9.81
C ASP A 477 39.76 -7.35 9.71
N SER A 478 39.88 -6.68 10.86
CA SER A 478 40.32 -5.27 10.92
C SER A 478 41.77 -5.05 10.50
N ALA A 479 42.67 -6.00 10.78
CA ALA A 479 44.08 -5.87 10.41
C ALA A 479 44.27 -5.87 8.90
N LYS A 480 43.56 -6.77 8.20
CA LYS A 480 43.59 -6.84 6.75
C LYS A 480 42.93 -5.63 6.09
N VAL A 481 41.89 -5.06 6.72
CA VAL A 481 41.22 -3.85 6.20
C VAL A 481 42.19 -2.68 6.12
N GLU A 482 42.94 -2.41 7.20
CA GLU A 482 43.91 -1.32 7.27
C GLU A 482 44.97 -1.45 6.16
N GLU A 483 45.55 -2.66 6.00
CA GLU A 483 46.52 -2.96 4.94
C GLU A 483 45.94 -2.71 3.53
N MET A 484 44.70 -3.15 3.29
CA MET A 484 44.04 -3.00 1.99
C MET A 484 43.74 -1.54 1.65
N LEU A 485 43.31 -0.74 2.63
CA LEU A 485 43.03 0.68 2.45
C LEU A 485 44.31 1.50 2.21
N ASP A 486 45.39 1.17 2.91
CA ASP A 486 46.69 1.83 2.71
C ASP A 486 47.27 1.50 1.32
N THR A 487 47.13 0.23 0.88
CA THR A 487 47.61 -0.24 -0.44
C THR A 487 46.92 0.47 -1.62
N ILE A 488 45.67 0.92 -1.46
CA ILE A 488 44.94 1.69 -2.48
C ILE A 488 45.19 3.20 -2.39
N GLY A 489 46.04 3.65 -1.45
CA GLY A 489 46.49 5.02 -1.33
C GLY A 489 45.65 5.91 -0.41
N LEU A 490 44.84 5.33 0.48
CA LEU A 490 44.08 6.07 1.51
C LEU A 490 44.88 6.22 2.81
N THR A 491 46.06 6.84 2.72
CA THR A 491 47.05 6.92 3.82
C THR A 491 46.93 8.18 4.68
N GLU A 492 46.28 9.25 4.20
CA GLU A 492 46.03 10.46 4.98
C GLU A 492 44.69 10.41 5.70
N ARG A 493 44.59 11.12 6.83
CA ARG A 493 43.33 11.36 7.55
C ARG A 493 43.06 12.86 7.69
N ASP A 494 41.78 13.22 7.71
CA ASP A 494 41.33 14.58 8.03
C ASP A 494 41.31 14.83 9.56
N PRO A 495 41.03 16.06 10.04
CA PRO A 495 41.01 16.37 11.47
C PRO A 495 40.01 15.55 12.29
N ASP A 496 38.96 15.04 11.67
CA ASP A 496 37.93 14.21 12.31
C ASP A 496 38.30 12.71 12.30
N GLY A 497 39.47 12.36 11.72
CA GLY A 497 40.03 11.01 11.70
C GLY A 497 39.62 10.18 10.48
N PHE A 498 38.94 10.76 9.49
CA PHE A 498 38.50 10.06 8.28
C PHE A 498 39.56 10.06 7.20
N ARG A 499 39.70 8.92 6.52
CA ARG A 499 40.67 8.68 5.45
C ARG A 499 40.34 9.51 4.21
N ARG A 500 41.40 9.99 3.55
CA ARG A 500 41.33 10.71 2.28
C ARG A 500 42.53 10.39 1.41
N PHE A 501 42.43 10.68 0.11
CA PHE A 501 43.60 10.69 -0.75
C PHE A 501 44.57 11.81 -0.32
N PRO A 502 45.88 11.64 -0.55
CA PRO A 502 46.85 12.68 -0.25
C PRO A 502 46.49 14.04 -0.89
N GLY A 503 46.30 15.07 -0.05
CA GLY A 503 45.86 16.40 -0.49
C GLY A 503 44.47 16.45 -1.17
N GLY A 504 43.61 15.44 -0.95
CA GLY A 504 42.23 15.35 -1.44
C GLY A 504 41.18 15.88 -0.46
N PRO A 505 39.90 15.99 -0.89
CA PRO A 505 38.80 16.36 0.00
C PRO A 505 38.45 15.21 0.96
N SER A 506 37.75 15.51 2.05
CA SER A 506 37.09 14.49 2.88
C SER A 506 35.97 13.82 2.10
N LEU A 507 35.86 12.49 2.19
CA LEU A 507 34.92 11.70 1.40
C LEU A 507 33.77 11.19 2.27
N LEU A 508 32.54 11.70 2.05
CA LEU A 508 31.33 11.24 2.73
C LEU A 508 30.47 10.37 1.81
N PHE A 509 30.35 9.07 2.06
CA PHE A 509 29.52 8.19 1.23
C PHE A 509 28.04 8.20 1.66
N ASP A 510 27.14 8.44 0.70
CA ASP A 510 25.71 8.35 0.93
C ASP A 510 25.20 6.91 0.71
N ILE A 511 24.63 6.31 1.76
CA ILE A 511 23.94 5.02 1.69
C ILE A 511 22.44 5.29 1.54
N ASN A 512 21.98 5.28 0.29
CA ASN A 512 20.60 5.58 -0.06
C ASN A 512 19.72 4.34 0.18
N TYR A 513 18.57 4.53 0.82
CA TYR A 513 17.56 3.49 1.01
C TYR A 513 16.15 4.04 0.90
N CYS A 514 15.22 3.23 0.42
CA CYS A 514 13.81 3.58 0.44
C CYS A 514 13.22 3.36 1.83
N ALA A 515 12.32 4.25 2.28
CA ALA A 515 11.57 4.08 3.53
C ALA A 515 10.75 2.76 3.58
N PHE A 516 10.53 2.09 2.45
CA PHE A 516 9.97 0.73 2.39
C PHE A 516 10.95 -0.37 2.80
N THR A 517 12.22 -0.26 2.41
CA THR A 517 13.27 -1.23 2.77
C THR A 517 13.65 -1.07 4.25
N GLY A 518 13.59 0.17 4.76
CA GLY A 518 14.02 0.50 6.12
C GLY A 518 15.53 0.59 6.26
N GLU A 519 15.97 1.11 7.40
CA GLU A 519 17.39 1.35 7.68
C GLU A 519 18.19 0.06 7.91
N GLY A 520 17.54 -0.98 8.45
CA GLY A 520 18.12 -2.30 8.66
C GLY A 520 19.42 -2.26 9.46
N ALA A 521 20.46 -2.95 8.94
CA ALA A 521 21.79 -2.98 9.55
C ALA A 521 22.63 -1.73 9.29
N GLY A 522 22.10 -0.72 8.60
CA GLY A 522 22.86 0.41 8.07
C GLY A 522 23.66 1.19 9.12
N GLN A 523 23.08 1.47 10.30
CA GLN A 523 23.78 2.22 11.35
C GLN A 523 24.95 1.44 11.96
N PHE A 524 24.83 0.12 12.09
CA PHE A 524 25.95 -0.71 12.52
C PHE A 524 27.10 -0.64 11.51
N ILE A 525 26.78 -0.73 10.22
CA ILE A 525 27.78 -0.64 9.15
C ILE A 525 28.44 0.75 9.13
N VAL A 526 27.68 1.82 9.32
CA VAL A 526 28.22 3.19 9.40
C VAL A 526 29.22 3.31 10.57
N GLU A 527 28.88 2.74 11.73
CA GLU A 527 29.77 2.75 12.89
C GLU A 527 31.03 1.88 12.68
N ASP A 528 30.88 0.68 12.12
CA ASP A 528 31.99 -0.20 11.76
C ASP A 528 32.95 0.48 10.75
N TRP A 529 32.38 1.16 9.75
CA TRP A 529 33.15 1.93 8.76
C TRP A 529 33.81 3.17 9.36
N ARG A 530 33.18 3.82 10.33
CA ARG A 530 33.78 4.95 11.04
C ARG A 530 35.06 4.55 11.76
N GLN A 531 35.11 3.36 12.37
CA GLN A 531 36.28 2.86 13.10
C GLN A 531 37.51 2.70 12.21
N ILE A 532 37.33 2.31 10.94
CA ILE A 532 38.41 2.20 9.94
C ILE A 532 38.69 3.54 9.22
N GLY A 533 38.03 4.62 9.65
CA GLY A 533 38.17 5.96 9.08
C GLY A 533 37.41 6.18 7.78
N ILE A 534 36.34 5.45 7.48
CA ILE A 534 35.48 5.70 6.33
C ILE A 534 34.22 6.45 6.79
N HIS A 535 33.98 7.62 6.21
CA HIS A 535 32.81 8.43 6.56
C HIS A 535 31.62 8.05 5.68
N ALA A 536 30.52 7.60 6.28
CA ALA A 536 29.29 7.30 5.58
C ALA A 536 28.07 7.76 6.39
N ARG A 537 26.92 7.94 5.72
CA ARG A 537 25.65 8.21 6.38
C ARG A 537 24.49 7.51 5.69
N MET A 538 23.47 7.16 6.48
CA MET A 538 22.20 6.63 5.98
C MET A 538 21.32 7.78 5.47
N ARG A 539 20.80 7.64 4.24
CA ARG A 539 19.90 8.63 3.63
C ARG A 539 18.59 7.97 3.21
N ALA A 540 17.54 8.23 3.99
CA ALA A 540 16.18 7.79 3.67
C ALA A 540 15.63 8.60 2.47
N GLN A 541 15.04 7.91 1.51
CA GLN A 541 14.43 8.53 0.34
C GLN A 541 13.01 8.00 0.11
N ASP A 542 12.15 8.85 -0.47
CA ASP A 542 10.97 8.34 -1.16
C ASP A 542 11.41 7.45 -2.32
N ARG A 543 10.59 6.44 -2.64
CA ARG A 543 10.92 5.46 -3.67
C ARG A 543 11.20 6.12 -5.02
N SER A 544 10.48 7.19 -5.36
CA SER A 544 10.66 7.85 -6.64
C SER A 544 12.00 8.58 -6.72
N LEU A 545 12.34 9.38 -5.71
CA LEU A 545 13.64 10.07 -5.61
C LEU A 545 14.82 9.08 -5.63
N PHE A 546 14.69 7.97 -4.92
CA PHE A 546 15.69 6.90 -4.94
C PHE A 546 15.99 6.43 -6.36
N TYR A 547 14.95 6.18 -7.16
CA TYR A 547 15.11 5.76 -8.54
C TYR A 547 15.70 6.86 -9.44
N VAL A 548 15.34 8.13 -9.22
CA VAL A 548 15.93 9.29 -9.93
C VAL A 548 17.46 9.32 -9.78
N GLU A 549 17.94 9.36 -8.53
CA GLU A 549 19.38 9.41 -8.26
C GLU A 549 20.09 8.14 -8.70
N LYS A 550 19.39 6.99 -8.59
CA LYS A 550 19.89 5.70 -9.02
C LYS A 550 20.14 5.67 -10.53
N VAL A 551 19.14 5.99 -11.34
CA VAL A 551 19.21 5.99 -12.81
C VAL A 551 20.17 7.07 -13.33
N ALA A 552 20.18 8.25 -12.69
CA ALA A 552 21.16 9.30 -13.02
C ALA A 552 22.62 8.89 -12.72
N GLY A 553 22.82 7.84 -11.93
CA GLY A 553 24.12 7.29 -11.58
C GLY A 553 24.91 8.16 -10.61
N ILE A 554 24.24 9.05 -9.85
CA ILE A 554 24.86 10.03 -8.94
C ILE A 554 24.84 9.60 -7.47
N HIS A 555 24.26 8.44 -7.16
CA HIS A 555 24.30 7.82 -5.83
C HIS A 555 25.64 7.08 -5.60
N ASP A 556 26.08 6.97 -4.34
CA ASP A 556 27.29 6.20 -4.00
C ASP A 556 26.96 4.73 -3.81
N ILE A 557 26.01 4.47 -2.92
CA ILE A 557 25.63 3.15 -2.47
C ILE A 557 24.12 3.10 -2.36
N SER A 558 23.51 2.00 -2.79
CA SER A 558 22.07 1.82 -2.72
C SER A 558 21.70 0.54 -1.96
N VAL A 559 20.64 0.62 -1.17
CA VAL A 559 20.14 -0.49 -0.36
C VAL A 559 18.79 -0.96 -0.88
N TRP A 560 18.68 -2.26 -1.07
CA TRP A 560 17.44 -2.92 -1.51
C TRP A 560 17.32 -4.33 -0.91
N GLY A 561 16.21 -5.02 -1.15
CA GLY A 561 16.09 -6.43 -0.75
C GLY A 561 16.96 -7.33 -1.63
N GLY A 562 17.50 -8.40 -1.06
CA GLY A 562 18.16 -9.52 -1.75
C GLY A 562 17.27 -10.20 -2.81
N TYR A 563 17.88 -10.62 -3.92
CA TYR A 563 17.25 -11.38 -5.02
C TYR A 563 18.13 -12.54 -5.45
N GLY A 564 17.51 -13.59 -6.00
CA GLY A 564 18.21 -14.72 -6.59
C GLY A 564 18.84 -15.69 -5.59
N ALA A 565 18.32 -15.79 -4.35
CA ALA A 565 18.87 -16.69 -3.33
C ALA A 565 18.28 -18.12 -3.35
N TYR A 566 17.04 -18.32 -3.78
CA TYR A 566 16.50 -19.69 -3.89
C TYR A 566 16.70 -20.28 -5.28
N PHE A 567 16.38 -19.52 -6.33
CA PHE A 567 16.63 -19.92 -7.72
C PHE A 567 17.21 -18.74 -8.51
N PRO A 568 18.54 -18.57 -8.50
CA PRO A 568 19.22 -17.40 -9.06
C PRO A 568 18.94 -17.20 -10.54
N LEU A 569 18.69 -18.27 -11.31
CA LEU A 569 18.50 -18.16 -12.75
C LEU A 569 17.22 -17.41 -13.17
N LEU A 570 16.30 -17.18 -12.25
CA LEU A 570 15.14 -16.31 -12.48
C LEU A 570 15.50 -14.83 -12.41
N ASP A 571 16.51 -14.50 -11.61
CA ASP A 571 16.89 -13.13 -11.34
C ASP A 571 18.36 -13.05 -10.92
N LEU A 572 19.25 -12.85 -11.89
CA LEU A 572 20.68 -12.77 -11.68
C LEU A 572 21.18 -11.34 -11.37
N ARG A 573 20.28 -10.40 -11.04
CA ARG A 573 20.59 -8.97 -10.91
C ARG A 573 21.66 -8.63 -9.87
N TYR A 574 21.97 -9.53 -8.93
CA TYR A 574 23.06 -9.36 -7.96
C TYR A 574 24.37 -10.07 -8.30
N TYR A 575 24.36 -10.83 -9.40
CA TYR A 575 25.52 -11.55 -9.88
C TYR A 575 26.07 -10.94 -11.18
N CYS A 576 25.23 -10.31 -12.00
CA CYS A 576 25.63 -9.58 -13.19
C CYS A 576 24.72 -8.38 -13.49
N PRO A 577 25.23 -7.33 -14.16
CA PRO A 577 24.48 -6.10 -14.40
C PRO A 577 23.52 -6.28 -15.58
N LEU A 578 22.27 -6.67 -15.29
CA LEU A 578 21.28 -7.02 -16.32
C LEU A 578 20.37 -5.87 -16.73
N ASN A 579 20.01 -5.02 -15.78
CA ASN A 579 19.10 -3.88 -15.96
C ASN A 579 19.30 -2.85 -14.82
N SER A 580 18.51 -1.78 -14.80
CA SER A 580 18.55 -0.74 -13.76
C SER A 580 18.29 -1.27 -12.35
N GLU A 581 17.63 -2.42 -12.21
CA GLU A 581 17.35 -3.07 -10.93
C GLU A 581 18.55 -3.84 -10.36
N SER A 582 19.64 -4.00 -11.12
CA SER A 582 20.87 -4.62 -10.60
C SER A 582 21.50 -3.78 -9.48
N ASN A 583 21.15 -2.49 -9.37
CA ASN A 583 21.59 -1.55 -8.33
C ASN A 583 23.12 -1.33 -8.24
N PHE A 584 23.91 -2.02 -9.05
CA PHE A 584 25.31 -1.75 -9.33
C PHE A 584 25.54 -1.69 -10.85
N ALA A 585 26.55 -0.94 -11.29
CA ALA A 585 26.97 -0.84 -12.68
C ALA A 585 25.81 -0.55 -13.68
N ILE A 586 24.84 0.30 -13.30
CA ILE A 586 23.57 0.49 -14.02
C ILE A 586 23.76 0.87 -15.48
N ARG A 587 24.70 1.78 -15.79
CA ARG A 587 24.95 2.19 -17.19
C ARG A 587 25.44 1.05 -18.08
N ASN A 588 26.19 0.10 -17.52
CA ASN A 588 26.59 -1.12 -18.24
C ASN A 588 25.41 -2.09 -18.38
N ALA A 589 24.55 -2.14 -17.37
CA ALA A 589 23.31 -2.91 -17.40
C ALA A 589 22.37 -2.41 -18.51
N THR A 590 22.21 -1.09 -18.65
CA THR A 590 21.49 -0.44 -19.75
C THR A 590 22.10 -0.76 -21.12
N TRP A 591 23.44 -0.81 -21.21
CA TRP A 591 24.14 -1.22 -22.44
C TRP A 591 23.84 -2.65 -22.83
N TYR A 592 23.89 -3.59 -21.88
CA TYR A 592 23.52 -4.97 -22.14
C TYR A 592 22.03 -5.11 -22.52
N ALA A 593 21.14 -4.47 -21.76
CA ALA A 593 19.68 -4.55 -21.97
C ALA A 593 19.23 -3.96 -23.32
N SER A 594 19.88 -2.90 -23.81
CA SER A 594 19.64 -2.31 -25.15
C SER A 594 20.29 -3.11 -26.29
N GLY A 595 20.90 -4.26 -25.99
CA GLY A 595 21.48 -5.16 -26.98
C GLY A 595 22.95 -4.88 -27.31
N GLY A 596 23.68 -4.06 -26.55
CA GLY A 596 25.04 -3.63 -26.87
C GLY A 596 26.07 -4.75 -27.04
N MET A 597 25.84 -5.95 -26.51
CA MET A 597 26.72 -7.11 -26.69
C MET A 597 26.52 -7.82 -28.04
N PHE A 598 25.35 -7.66 -28.68
CA PHE A 598 24.92 -8.46 -29.84
C PHE A 598 24.46 -7.63 -31.04
N ASN A 599 23.88 -6.45 -30.77
CA ASN A 599 23.27 -5.57 -31.75
C ASN A 599 24.31 -4.57 -32.28
N LYS A 600 24.55 -4.59 -33.60
CA LYS A 600 25.45 -3.66 -34.29
C LYS A 600 24.72 -2.54 -35.05
N GLY A 601 23.38 -2.55 -35.09
CA GLY A 601 22.59 -1.66 -35.97
C GLY A 601 21.41 -0.93 -35.33
N GLY A 602 21.11 -1.18 -34.05
CA GLY A 602 20.08 -0.44 -33.29
C GLY A 602 20.66 0.63 -32.36
N THR A 603 19.79 1.46 -31.79
CA THR A 603 20.18 2.48 -30.81
C THR A 603 20.61 1.82 -29.50
N VAL A 604 21.91 1.64 -29.31
CA VAL A 604 22.49 1.14 -28.05
C VAL A 604 22.61 2.29 -27.06
N ARG A 605 22.14 2.09 -25.83
CA ARG A 605 22.17 3.06 -24.72
C ARG A 605 23.18 2.62 -23.66
N GLY A 606 23.58 3.51 -22.73
CA GLY A 606 24.49 3.13 -21.65
C GLY A 606 25.97 3.10 -22.05
N THR A 607 26.80 2.40 -21.26
CA THR A 607 28.27 2.40 -21.42
C THR A 607 28.80 1.00 -21.74
N PRO A 608 29.59 0.84 -22.82
CA PRO A 608 30.16 -0.46 -23.20
C PRO A 608 31.18 -0.97 -22.18
N LEU A 609 31.38 -2.28 -22.17
CA LEU A 609 32.40 -2.97 -21.37
C LEU A 609 33.49 -3.54 -22.29
N ALA A 610 34.74 -3.43 -21.85
CA ALA A 610 35.84 -4.16 -22.46
C ALA A 610 35.68 -5.68 -22.21
N LYS A 611 36.17 -6.52 -23.12
CA LYS A 611 35.92 -7.97 -23.07
C LYS A 611 36.58 -8.62 -21.86
N GLU A 612 37.72 -8.12 -21.46
CA GLU A 612 38.52 -8.53 -20.30
C GLU A 612 37.90 -8.08 -18.96
N HIS A 613 36.92 -7.18 -18.98
CA HIS A 613 36.31 -6.66 -17.76
C HIS A 613 35.49 -7.76 -17.05
N PRO A 614 35.59 -7.92 -15.71
CA PRO A 614 34.82 -8.92 -14.95
C PRO A 614 33.31 -8.87 -15.22
N LEU A 615 32.73 -7.68 -15.28
CA LEU A 615 31.30 -7.52 -15.61
C LEU A 615 30.94 -8.05 -17.01
N TYR A 616 31.84 -7.98 -18.00
CA TYR A 616 31.59 -8.55 -19.33
C TYR A 616 31.60 -10.08 -19.26
N GLN A 617 32.54 -10.67 -18.51
CA GLN A 617 32.60 -12.11 -18.27
C GLN A 617 31.35 -12.60 -17.53
N ALA A 618 30.86 -11.84 -16.56
CA ALA A 618 29.61 -12.14 -15.85
C ALA A 618 28.38 -12.16 -16.81
N LEU A 619 28.32 -11.21 -17.73
CA LEU A 619 27.27 -11.16 -18.77
C LEU A 619 27.39 -12.33 -19.76
N LEU A 620 28.61 -12.69 -20.16
CA LEU A 620 28.87 -13.84 -21.03
C LEU A 620 28.44 -15.15 -20.38
N LEU A 621 28.75 -15.36 -19.10
CA LEU A 621 28.31 -16.53 -18.34
C LEU A 621 26.78 -16.61 -18.26
N ASN A 622 26.12 -15.48 -18.00
CA ASN A 622 24.65 -15.43 -18.05
C ASN A 622 24.08 -15.82 -19.43
N GLU A 623 24.74 -15.44 -20.52
CA GLU A 623 24.33 -15.85 -21.87
C GLU A 623 24.55 -17.34 -22.13
N GLN A 624 25.66 -17.90 -21.65
CA GLN A 624 25.91 -19.35 -21.71
C GLN A 624 24.88 -20.13 -20.87
N ILE A 625 24.51 -19.63 -19.68
CA ILE A 625 23.47 -20.22 -18.82
C ILE A 625 22.12 -20.29 -19.55
N LYS A 626 21.74 -19.24 -20.28
CA LYS A 626 20.51 -19.22 -21.08
C LYS A 626 20.52 -20.24 -22.21
N GLN A 627 21.70 -20.58 -22.74
CA GLN A 627 21.89 -21.52 -23.85
C GLN A 627 22.13 -22.96 -23.41
N ALA A 628 22.50 -23.18 -22.15
CA ALA A 628 22.77 -24.51 -21.63
C ALA A 628 21.47 -25.35 -21.52
N PRO A 629 21.38 -26.51 -22.18
CA PRO A 629 20.16 -27.32 -22.22
C PRO A 629 19.86 -28.01 -20.88
N THR A 630 20.89 -28.46 -20.16
CA THR A 630 20.69 -29.25 -18.94
C THR A 630 20.78 -28.43 -17.66
N PHE A 631 20.13 -28.92 -16.60
CA PHE A 631 20.23 -28.31 -15.27
C PHE A 631 21.67 -28.34 -14.72
N ALA A 632 22.40 -29.44 -14.95
CA ALA A 632 23.76 -29.63 -14.46
C ALA A 632 24.76 -28.64 -15.10
N GLU A 633 24.67 -28.42 -16.41
CA GLU A 633 25.48 -27.42 -17.11
C GLU A 633 25.17 -26.01 -16.60
N ARG A 634 23.87 -25.65 -16.46
CA ARG A 634 23.46 -24.35 -15.90
C ARG A 634 23.98 -24.14 -14.48
N ARG A 635 23.95 -25.17 -13.63
CA ARG A 635 24.50 -25.12 -12.28
C ARG A 635 26.01 -24.88 -12.29
N THR A 636 26.74 -25.56 -13.18
CA THR A 636 28.20 -25.40 -13.31
C THR A 636 28.57 -23.97 -13.72
N LEU A 637 27.95 -23.46 -14.79
CA LEU A 637 28.16 -22.09 -15.26
C LEU A 637 27.78 -21.04 -14.21
N PHE A 638 26.72 -21.29 -13.45
CA PHE A 638 26.35 -20.42 -12.33
C PHE A 638 27.40 -20.45 -11.21
N GLY A 639 28.03 -21.60 -10.94
CA GLY A 639 29.14 -21.69 -9.99
C GLY A 639 30.35 -20.82 -10.39
N GLU A 640 30.67 -20.77 -11.69
CA GLU A 640 31.71 -19.88 -12.23
C GLU A 640 31.34 -18.40 -12.08
N LEU A 641 30.07 -18.05 -12.39
CA LEU A 641 29.54 -16.70 -12.19
C LEU A 641 29.62 -16.30 -10.71
N LEU A 642 29.25 -17.22 -9.81
CA LEU A 642 29.28 -16.99 -8.38
C LEU A 642 30.71 -16.74 -7.87
N LYS A 643 31.69 -17.53 -8.32
CA LYS A 643 33.11 -17.33 -7.99
C LYS A 643 33.58 -15.92 -8.40
N LEU A 644 33.19 -15.47 -9.59
CA LEU A 644 33.53 -14.14 -10.08
C LEU A 644 32.93 -13.04 -9.19
N THR A 645 31.67 -13.20 -8.76
CA THR A 645 30.99 -12.23 -7.89
C THR A 645 31.57 -12.20 -6.48
N ASP A 646 31.93 -13.35 -5.93
CA ASP A 646 32.55 -13.52 -4.62
C ASP A 646 33.93 -12.85 -4.57
N GLU A 647 34.69 -12.89 -5.67
CA GLU A 647 35.96 -12.18 -5.77
C GLU A 647 35.79 -10.66 -5.89
N ASN A 648 34.75 -10.18 -6.58
CA ASN A 648 34.63 -8.76 -6.90
C ASN A 648 33.79 -7.94 -5.91
N VAL A 649 32.95 -8.57 -5.09
CA VAL A 649 32.10 -7.92 -4.07
C VAL A 649 31.28 -6.77 -4.66
N TYR A 650 30.31 -7.08 -5.54
CA TYR A 650 29.40 -6.06 -6.11
C TYR A 650 28.33 -5.61 -5.12
N VAL A 651 27.92 -6.52 -4.24
CA VAL A 651 26.86 -6.33 -3.25
C VAL A 651 27.32 -6.89 -1.91
N LEU A 652 27.17 -6.09 -0.86
CA LEU A 652 27.41 -6.47 0.52
C LEU A 652 26.12 -7.02 1.14
N ASN A 653 26.24 -8.13 1.85
CA ASN A 653 25.17 -8.76 2.62
C ASN A 653 25.62 -9.01 4.06
N ILE A 654 24.66 -9.24 4.97
CA ILE A 654 24.88 -9.46 6.40
C ILE A 654 24.76 -10.93 6.78
N THR A 655 23.67 -11.59 6.40
CA THR A 655 23.34 -12.91 6.91
C THR A 655 22.81 -13.83 5.82
N THR A 656 22.90 -15.15 6.06
CA THR A 656 22.16 -16.16 5.32
C THR A 656 20.67 -15.79 5.25
N PRO A 657 19.96 -16.09 4.15
CA PRO A 657 18.53 -15.78 4.03
C PRO A 657 17.71 -16.30 5.22
N LEU A 658 17.12 -15.37 5.98
CA LEU A 658 16.17 -15.68 7.04
C LEU A 658 14.80 -16.04 6.45
N PRO A 659 13.99 -16.86 7.15
CA PRO A 659 12.68 -17.25 6.66
C PRO A 659 11.77 -16.03 6.47
N THR A 660 10.81 -16.17 5.56
CA THR A 660 9.66 -15.27 5.50
C THR A 660 8.63 -15.75 6.52
N LEU A 661 8.31 -14.89 7.48
CA LEU A 661 7.27 -15.16 8.47
C LEU A 661 5.88 -15.03 7.82
N ALA A 662 5.00 -15.99 8.11
CA ALA A 662 3.62 -15.95 7.69
C ALA A 662 2.68 -16.32 8.85
N VAL A 663 1.80 -15.38 9.20
CA VAL A 663 0.71 -15.61 10.17
C VAL A 663 -0.43 -16.32 9.45
N VAL A 664 -0.90 -17.43 10.03
CA VAL A 664 -2.01 -18.24 9.52
C VAL A 664 -3.01 -18.47 10.65
N LYS A 665 -4.23 -17.95 10.51
CA LYS A 665 -5.27 -18.07 11.53
C LYS A 665 -5.62 -19.53 11.82
N ASN A 666 -5.84 -19.88 13.09
CA ASN A 666 -6.25 -21.23 13.45
C ASN A 666 -7.57 -21.61 12.76
N GLY A 667 -7.67 -22.87 12.35
CA GLY A 667 -8.83 -23.37 11.60
C GLY A 667 -8.78 -23.10 10.09
N VAL A 668 -7.79 -22.35 9.58
CA VAL A 668 -7.51 -22.27 8.14
C VAL A 668 -6.73 -23.52 7.74
N LYS A 669 -7.24 -24.22 6.72
CA LYS A 669 -6.64 -25.43 6.14
C LYS A 669 -6.00 -25.13 4.78
N ASN A 670 -5.18 -26.08 4.33
CA ASN A 670 -4.52 -26.09 3.02
C ASN A 670 -3.44 -25.02 2.78
N VAL A 671 -3.07 -24.26 3.81
CA VAL A 671 -1.90 -23.39 3.76
C VAL A 671 -0.63 -24.23 3.99
N PRO A 672 0.35 -24.23 3.08
CA PRO A 672 1.56 -25.02 3.25
C PRO A 672 2.40 -24.57 4.44
N LEU A 673 2.90 -25.55 5.21
CA LEU A 673 3.90 -25.31 6.23
C LEU A 673 5.26 -24.97 5.59
N LYS A 674 5.62 -25.70 4.53
CA LYS A 674 6.84 -25.49 3.73
C LYS A 674 6.49 -24.87 2.39
N GLY A 675 7.05 -23.69 2.10
CA GLY A 675 6.79 -22.98 0.85
C GLY A 675 7.84 -21.93 0.56
N VAL A 676 7.98 -21.55 -0.70
CA VAL A 676 8.87 -20.47 -1.13
C VAL A 676 8.06 -19.21 -1.34
N TYR A 677 8.47 -18.14 -0.67
CA TYR A 677 7.83 -16.84 -0.76
C TYR A 677 8.79 -15.78 -1.32
N SER A 678 8.50 -15.25 -2.52
CA SER A 678 9.10 -14.00 -3.01
C SER A 678 8.38 -13.46 -4.25
N TRP A 679 8.83 -12.30 -4.73
CA TRP A 679 8.28 -11.68 -5.95
C TRP A 679 8.48 -12.53 -7.22
N PRO A 680 9.68 -13.06 -7.52
CA PRO A 680 9.88 -13.95 -8.67
C PRO A 680 8.94 -15.17 -8.71
N PHE A 681 8.59 -15.75 -7.56
CA PHE A 681 7.66 -16.89 -7.47
C PHE A 681 6.18 -16.47 -7.49
N GLN A 682 5.89 -15.17 -7.58
CA GLN A 682 4.54 -14.61 -7.56
C GLN A 682 3.74 -15.01 -6.31
N SER A 683 4.44 -15.18 -5.19
CA SER A 683 3.84 -15.63 -3.93
C SER A 683 2.83 -14.62 -3.36
N PRO A 684 1.73 -15.07 -2.73
CA PRO A 684 1.41 -16.47 -2.40
C PRO A 684 0.74 -17.28 -3.53
N ALA A 685 0.70 -16.81 -4.79
CA ALA A 685 -0.01 -17.54 -5.85
C ALA A 685 0.57 -18.92 -6.17
N ASN A 686 1.88 -19.13 -5.99
CA ASN A 686 2.50 -20.46 -6.12
C ASN A 686 2.09 -21.45 -5.02
N LEU A 687 1.57 -20.96 -3.88
CA LEU A 687 1.26 -21.76 -2.69
C LEU A 687 -0.13 -22.44 -2.74
N GLY A 688 -0.81 -22.41 -3.89
CA GLY A 688 -2.11 -23.06 -4.07
C GLY A 688 -3.25 -22.36 -3.35
N LEU A 689 -3.26 -21.03 -3.37
CA LEU A 689 -4.23 -20.21 -2.63
C LEU A 689 -5.70 -20.58 -2.93
N GLU A 690 -5.96 -21.16 -4.10
CA GLU A 690 -7.29 -21.55 -4.56
C GLU A 690 -7.89 -22.66 -3.69
N THR A 691 -7.03 -23.47 -3.09
CA THR A 691 -7.40 -24.59 -2.21
C THR A 691 -7.50 -24.21 -0.73
N TRP A 692 -7.14 -22.97 -0.36
CA TRP A 692 -7.21 -22.52 1.02
C TRP A 692 -8.67 -22.39 1.45
N CYS A 693 -8.98 -22.85 2.67
CA CYS A 693 -10.35 -22.92 3.17
C CYS A 693 -10.38 -22.81 4.70
N TYR A 694 -11.54 -22.46 5.25
CA TYR A 694 -11.80 -22.67 6.66
C TYR A 694 -12.25 -24.10 6.90
N ALA A 695 -11.83 -24.71 8.01
CA ALA A 695 -12.33 -26.01 8.45
C ALA A 695 -13.85 -26.00 8.64
N GLU A 696 -14.35 -24.90 9.22
CA GLU A 696 -15.77 -24.61 9.45
C GLU A 696 -16.07 -23.20 8.93
N PRO A 697 -16.41 -23.03 7.65
CA PRO A 697 -16.70 -21.72 7.10
C PRO A 697 -17.98 -21.16 7.75
N LYS A 698 -17.88 -19.96 8.33
CA LYS A 698 -19.01 -19.20 8.86
C LYS A 698 -19.12 -17.89 8.08
N MET A 699 -20.30 -17.62 7.52
CA MET A 699 -20.63 -16.35 6.87
C MET A 699 -21.94 -15.84 7.42
N SER A 700 -21.96 -14.55 7.77
CA SER A 700 -23.19 -13.86 8.14
C SER A 700 -24.12 -13.69 6.94
N ALA A 701 -25.42 -13.54 7.20
CA ALA A 701 -26.39 -13.25 6.14
C ALA A 701 -26.08 -11.92 5.41
N ALA A 702 -25.40 -10.98 6.07
CA ALA A 702 -24.95 -9.73 5.44
C ALA A 702 -23.84 -9.99 4.43
N GLU A 703 -22.80 -10.74 4.79
CA GLU A 703 -21.71 -11.08 3.88
C GLU A 703 -22.20 -11.84 2.64
N ILE A 704 -23.12 -12.79 2.81
CA ILE A 704 -23.71 -13.52 1.66
C ILE A 704 -24.45 -12.55 0.73
N ARG A 705 -25.22 -11.60 1.28
CA ARG A 705 -25.88 -10.57 0.46
C ARG A 705 -24.88 -9.68 -0.26
N ASP A 706 -23.81 -9.25 0.42
CA ASP A 706 -22.78 -8.39 -0.18
C ASP A 706 -22.06 -9.11 -1.33
N ILE A 707 -21.66 -10.38 -1.13
CA ILE A 707 -21.05 -11.20 -2.19
C ILE A 707 -22.01 -11.38 -3.36
N THR A 708 -23.28 -11.70 -3.08
CA THR A 708 -24.31 -11.88 -4.11
C THR A 708 -24.54 -10.58 -4.89
N HIS A 709 -24.56 -9.43 -4.21
CA HIS A 709 -24.68 -8.12 -4.83
C HIS A 709 -23.46 -7.80 -5.70
N GLU A 710 -22.24 -8.00 -5.20
CA GLU A 710 -21.00 -7.82 -5.97
C GLU A 710 -20.93 -8.73 -7.20
N LEU A 711 -21.40 -9.98 -7.10
CA LEU A 711 -21.43 -10.90 -8.25
C LEU A 711 -22.44 -10.49 -9.33
N SER A 712 -23.57 -9.90 -8.93
CA SER A 712 -24.65 -9.47 -9.85
C SER A 712 -24.42 -8.06 -10.44
N HIS A 713 -23.63 -7.22 -9.78
CA HIS A 713 -23.44 -5.82 -10.17
C HIS A 713 -21.98 -5.52 -10.51
N ILE A 714 -21.68 -5.40 -11.80
CA ILE A 714 -20.41 -4.83 -12.27
C ILE A 714 -20.57 -3.32 -12.28
N THR A 715 -19.71 -2.58 -11.57
CA THR A 715 -19.69 -1.12 -11.68
C THR A 715 -19.24 -0.75 -13.10
N PRO A 716 -20.10 -0.16 -13.94
CA PRO A 716 -19.71 0.14 -15.31
C PRO A 716 -18.66 1.26 -15.34
N VAL A 717 -18.08 1.56 -16.50
CA VAL A 717 -17.52 2.88 -16.85
C VAL A 717 -18.65 3.89 -16.67
N ARG A 718 -18.85 4.36 -15.43
CA ARG A 718 -20.06 5.11 -15.04
C ARG A 718 -20.18 6.38 -15.88
N PRO A 719 -21.38 6.70 -16.40
CA PRO A 719 -21.70 8.05 -16.81
C PRO A 719 -21.74 8.96 -15.58
N LEU A 720 -21.16 10.16 -15.69
CA LEU A 720 -21.41 11.23 -14.74
C LEU A 720 -22.91 11.49 -14.70
N HIS A 721 -23.50 11.41 -13.51
CA HIS A 721 -24.85 11.89 -13.30
C HIS A 721 -24.91 13.37 -13.67
N GLY A 722 -25.75 13.70 -14.66
CA GLY A 722 -26.35 15.03 -14.77
C GLY A 722 -25.81 15.97 -15.85
N ILE A 723 -25.65 15.54 -17.10
CA ILE A 723 -25.78 16.46 -18.23
C ILE A 723 -26.60 15.74 -19.32
N GLY A 724 -27.81 16.22 -19.55
CA GLY A 724 -28.67 15.71 -20.61
C GLY A 724 -28.04 15.98 -21.96
N VAL A 725 -27.70 14.91 -22.68
CA VAL A 725 -27.44 14.98 -24.12
C VAL A 725 -28.48 14.09 -24.78
N GLN A 726 -29.39 14.74 -25.51
CA GLN A 726 -30.41 14.10 -26.33
C GLN A 726 -29.72 13.17 -27.35
N GLN A 727 -30.19 11.93 -27.45
CA GLN A 727 -29.87 11.06 -28.58
C GLN A 727 -30.45 11.68 -29.86
N PRO A 728 -29.70 11.81 -30.97
CA PRO A 728 -30.31 12.03 -32.27
C PRO A 728 -30.99 10.73 -32.72
N GLU A 729 -32.29 10.82 -32.96
CA GLU A 729 -33.13 9.77 -33.52
C GLU A 729 -32.65 9.34 -34.92
N GLN A 730 -32.77 8.04 -35.23
CA GLN A 730 -32.98 7.58 -36.60
C GLN A 730 -34.19 6.61 -36.67
N PRO A 731 -34.89 6.56 -37.82
CA PRO A 731 -36.33 6.33 -37.90
C PRO A 731 -36.75 4.85 -37.95
N THR A 732 -38.02 4.65 -37.59
CA THR A 732 -38.89 3.46 -37.41
C THR A 732 -39.13 2.63 -38.71
N PRO A 733 -39.99 1.56 -38.79
CA PRO A 733 -40.95 0.99 -37.82
C PRO A 733 -41.09 -0.57 -37.76
N SER A 734 -41.74 -1.08 -36.69
CA SER A 734 -42.94 -1.97 -36.71
C SER A 734 -42.96 -3.14 -35.70
N ALA A 735 -44.15 -3.33 -35.09
CA ALA A 735 -44.70 -4.49 -34.37
C ALA A 735 -44.58 -4.52 -32.81
N PRO A 736 -45.55 -5.08 -32.08
CA PRO A 736 -46.51 -4.29 -31.31
C PRO A 736 -46.43 -4.48 -29.78
N ALA A 737 -47.12 -3.58 -29.09
CA ALA A 737 -47.17 -3.39 -27.66
C ALA A 737 -47.54 -4.65 -26.85
N VAL A 738 -46.67 -4.99 -25.89
CA VAL A 738 -47.07 -5.65 -24.65
C VAL A 738 -47.19 -4.55 -23.59
N THR A 739 -48.42 -4.24 -23.24
CA THR A 739 -48.78 -3.37 -22.13
C THR A 739 -48.44 -4.05 -20.81
N THR A 740 -47.55 -3.48 -20.02
CA THR A 740 -47.58 -3.62 -18.56
C THR A 740 -47.39 -2.24 -17.90
N PRO A 741 -48.18 -1.93 -16.86
CA PRO A 741 -48.41 -0.56 -16.44
C PRO A 741 -47.32 -0.05 -15.49
N LEU A 742 -47.19 1.28 -15.54
CA LEU A 742 -46.44 2.14 -14.64
C LEU A 742 -46.39 1.66 -13.17
N SER A 743 -45.19 1.39 -12.68
CA SER A 743 -44.78 1.81 -11.34
C SER A 743 -43.40 2.45 -11.37
N ARG A 744 -43.32 3.63 -12.03
CA ARG A 744 -42.31 4.60 -11.64
C ARG A 744 -42.65 5.04 -10.23
N SER A 745 -42.01 4.43 -9.23
CA SER A 745 -42.13 4.90 -7.85
C SER A 745 -41.75 6.37 -7.83
N ALA A 746 -42.56 7.17 -7.14
CA ALA A 746 -42.33 8.60 -6.91
C ALA A 746 -41.00 8.88 -6.16
N ALA A 747 -40.24 7.85 -5.78
CA ALA A 747 -39.02 7.95 -4.99
C ALA A 747 -37.81 8.53 -5.75
N SER A 748 -37.77 8.50 -7.09
CA SER A 748 -36.62 9.03 -7.86
C SER A 748 -36.66 10.54 -8.13
N LEU A 749 -37.81 11.19 -7.93
CA LEU A 749 -37.96 12.65 -8.06
C LEU A 749 -37.68 13.36 -6.73
N ILE A 750 -37.95 12.69 -5.60
CA ILE A 750 -37.81 13.26 -4.26
C ILE A 750 -36.35 13.56 -3.93
N GLY A 751 -35.40 12.69 -4.29
CA GLY A 751 -33.97 12.91 -4.01
C GLY A 751 -33.40 14.19 -4.64
N PRO A 752 -33.56 14.40 -5.97
CA PRO A 752 -33.16 15.64 -6.63
C PRO A 752 -33.94 16.85 -6.13
N LEU A 753 -35.27 16.74 -5.95
CA LEU A 753 -36.10 17.84 -5.45
C LEU A 753 -35.74 18.26 -4.02
N ILE A 754 -35.39 17.31 -3.15
CA ILE A 754 -34.89 17.60 -1.79
C ILE A 754 -33.50 18.23 -1.87
N ARG A 755 -32.58 17.72 -2.72
CA ARG A 755 -31.24 18.32 -2.85
C ARG A 755 -31.30 19.74 -3.39
N TYR A 756 -31.99 19.98 -4.50
CA TYR A 756 -32.16 21.31 -5.07
C TYR A 756 -33.03 22.21 -4.18
N GLY A 757 -34.01 21.64 -3.48
CA GLY A 757 -34.82 22.35 -2.48
C GLY A 757 -34.01 22.77 -1.25
N ILE A 758 -33.09 21.93 -0.77
CA ILE A 758 -32.14 22.27 0.31
C ILE A 758 -31.17 23.34 -0.17
N TRP A 759 -30.60 23.20 -1.37
CA TRP A 759 -29.70 24.22 -1.92
C TRP A 759 -30.40 25.56 -2.15
N LEU A 760 -31.63 25.54 -2.67
CA LEU A 760 -32.46 26.75 -2.82
C LEU A 760 -32.84 27.33 -1.46
N ALA A 761 -33.18 26.52 -0.47
CA ALA A 761 -33.48 26.97 0.89
C ALA A 761 -32.24 27.55 1.57
N LEU A 762 -31.07 26.95 1.40
CA LEU A 762 -29.79 27.46 1.92
C LEU A 762 -29.38 28.76 1.20
N LEU A 763 -29.59 28.85 -0.12
CA LEU A 763 -29.36 30.06 -0.90
C LEU A 763 -30.31 31.18 -0.46
N LEU A 764 -31.61 30.89 -0.33
CA LEU A 764 -32.61 31.85 0.15
C LEU A 764 -32.32 32.27 1.60
N LEU A 765 -31.93 31.33 2.47
CA LEU A 765 -31.53 31.61 3.84
C LEU A 765 -30.26 32.48 3.88
N LEU A 766 -29.28 32.21 3.01
CA LEU A 766 -28.09 33.04 2.85
C LEU A 766 -28.45 34.44 2.37
N ILE A 767 -29.32 34.57 1.36
CA ILE A 767 -29.82 35.85 0.85
C ILE A 767 -30.56 36.60 1.96
N ILE A 768 -31.46 35.95 2.67
CA ILE A 768 -32.18 36.51 3.83
C ILE A 768 -31.18 36.97 4.89
N LEU A 769 -30.15 36.17 5.20
CA LEU A 769 -29.11 36.52 6.17
C LEU A 769 -28.26 37.71 5.71
N ILE A 770 -27.92 37.81 4.42
CA ILE A 770 -27.19 38.94 3.84
C ILE A 770 -28.02 40.22 3.95
N PHE A 771 -29.31 40.18 3.61
CA PHE A 771 -30.20 41.34 3.72
C PHE A 771 -30.51 41.70 5.18
N ARG A 772 -30.67 40.70 6.06
CA ARG A 772 -30.93 40.88 7.49
C ARG A 772 -29.71 41.38 8.25
N PHE A 773 -28.51 40.96 7.84
CA PHE A 773 -27.23 41.25 8.47
C PHE A 773 -26.20 41.64 7.39
N PRO A 774 -26.09 42.95 7.04
CA PRO A 774 -25.15 43.44 6.03
C PRO A 774 -23.69 43.00 6.25
N PHE A 775 -23.31 42.78 7.51
CA PHE A 775 -22.03 42.21 7.90
C PHE A 775 -21.74 40.84 7.25
N VAL A 776 -22.75 39.97 7.12
CA VAL A 776 -22.59 38.65 6.46
C VAL A 776 -22.26 38.83 4.98
N GLY A 777 -22.93 39.78 4.31
CA GLY A 777 -22.59 40.15 2.93
C GLY A 777 -21.16 40.69 2.80
N HIS A 778 -20.73 41.54 3.72
CA HIS A 778 -19.36 42.05 3.75
C HIS A 778 -18.31 40.95 3.96
N ARG A 779 -18.57 40.00 4.86
CA ARG A 779 -17.69 38.85 5.07
C ARG A 779 -17.60 37.99 3.82
N LEU A 780 -18.73 37.67 3.17
CA LEU A 780 -18.72 36.93 1.90
C LEU A 780 -17.92 37.66 0.81
N LEU A 781 -17.99 38.99 0.75
CA LEU A 781 -17.15 39.78 -0.17
C LEU A 781 -15.66 39.73 0.17
N ILE A 782 -15.28 39.67 1.46
CA ILE A 782 -13.88 39.50 1.90
C ILE A 782 -13.38 38.07 1.64
N MET A 783 -14.26 37.07 1.72
CA MET A 783 -13.90 35.67 1.47
C MET A 783 -13.40 35.47 0.04
N ILE A 784 -13.95 36.19 -0.94
CA ILE A 784 -13.54 36.08 -2.36
C ILE A 784 -12.04 36.41 -2.55
N PRO A 785 -11.55 37.63 -2.26
CA PRO A 785 -10.13 37.95 -2.40
C PRO A 785 -9.24 37.11 -1.47
N THR A 786 -9.76 36.69 -0.31
CA THR A 786 -9.02 35.80 0.60
C THR A 786 -8.79 34.43 -0.04
N LEU A 787 -9.83 33.82 -0.62
CA LEU A 787 -9.72 32.52 -1.29
C LEU A 787 -8.86 32.61 -2.56
N ILE A 788 -8.92 33.72 -3.29
CA ILE A 788 -8.03 33.98 -4.44
C ILE A 788 -6.57 34.03 -3.98
N LEU A 789 -6.26 34.76 -2.90
CA LEU A 789 -4.90 34.82 -2.39
C LEU A 789 -4.43 33.45 -1.90
N ILE A 790 -5.30 32.71 -1.20
CA ILE A 790 -4.98 31.36 -0.73
C ILE A 790 -4.77 30.40 -1.89
N SER A 791 -5.56 30.46 -2.96
CA SER A 791 -5.36 29.59 -4.12
C SER A 791 -4.03 29.86 -4.82
N ILE A 792 -3.62 31.14 -4.93
CA ILE A 792 -2.31 31.52 -5.48
C ILE A 792 -1.19 30.97 -4.57
N ILE A 793 -1.27 31.21 -3.26
CA ILE A 793 -0.25 30.72 -2.32
C ILE A 793 -0.17 29.20 -2.35
N THR A 794 -1.32 28.52 -2.34
CA THR A 794 -1.39 27.05 -2.41
C THR A 794 -0.74 26.54 -3.68
N PHE A 795 -1.03 27.16 -4.82
CA PHE A 795 -0.45 26.82 -6.12
C PHE A 795 1.07 27.01 -6.12
N VAL A 796 1.57 28.14 -5.60
CA VAL A 796 3.01 28.37 -5.46
C VAL A 796 3.65 27.31 -4.57
N VAL A 797 3.05 27.01 -3.41
CA VAL A 797 3.59 26.04 -2.45
C VAL A 797 3.70 24.64 -3.04
N ILE A 798 2.70 24.20 -3.82
CA ILE A 798 2.78 22.87 -4.46
C ILE A 798 3.79 22.82 -5.61
N GLU A 799 4.14 23.95 -6.22
CA GLU A 799 5.13 24.07 -7.32
C GLU A 799 6.57 24.29 -6.82
N LEU A 800 6.77 24.58 -5.53
CA LEU A 800 8.11 24.80 -4.94
C LEU A 800 9.05 23.57 -4.94
N PRO A 801 8.59 22.33 -4.70
CA PRO A 801 9.48 21.17 -4.66
C PRO A 801 10.18 20.94 -6.01
N PRO A 802 11.53 20.77 -6.05
CA PRO A 802 12.23 20.45 -7.29
C PRO A 802 11.88 19.02 -7.75
N GLY A 803 11.25 18.91 -8.92
CA GLY A 803 10.78 17.65 -9.52
C GLY A 803 9.29 17.40 -9.27
N ASP A 804 8.56 17.03 -10.32
CA ASP A 804 7.13 16.72 -10.28
C ASP A 804 6.87 15.19 -10.18
N ALA A 805 5.70 14.79 -9.67
CA ALA A 805 5.29 13.38 -9.62
C ALA A 805 5.33 12.70 -11.00
N ILE A 806 5.22 13.49 -12.06
CA ILE A 806 5.27 13.02 -13.43
C ILE A 806 6.70 12.65 -13.79
N SER A 807 7.73 13.44 -13.51
CA SER A 807 9.14 13.02 -13.66
C SER A 807 9.43 11.72 -12.89
N SER A 808 8.96 11.64 -11.65
CA SER A 808 9.05 10.45 -10.79
C SER A 808 8.38 9.21 -11.40
N LYS A 809 7.18 9.37 -11.96
CA LYS A 809 6.41 8.30 -12.61
C LYS A 809 6.97 7.93 -13.98
N ILE A 810 7.46 8.91 -14.74
CA ILE A 810 8.20 8.72 -15.98
C ILE A 810 9.38 7.81 -15.67
N MET A 811 10.16 8.10 -14.62
CA MET A 811 11.28 7.29 -14.16
C MET A 811 10.88 5.86 -13.78
N GLN A 812 9.77 5.68 -13.05
CA GLN A 812 9.23 4.34 -12.77
C GLN A 812 8.82 3.57 -14.06
N MET A 813 8.29 4.26 -15.07
CA MET A 813 7.97 3.64 -16.36
C MET A 813 9.23 3.22 -17.13
N GLN A 814 10.33 3.97 -17.03
CA GLN A 814 11.65 3.58 -17.58
C GLN A 814 12.15 2.26 -16.96
N GLU A 815 11.76 1.98 -15.71
CA GLU A 815 12.20 0.81 -14.96
C GLU A 815 11.39 -0.46 -15.22
N ALA A 816 10.17 -0.35 -15.74
CA ALA A 816 9.38 -1.50 -16.16
C ALA A 816 9.97 -2.23 -17.39
N GLY A 817 11.06 -1.69 -17.96
CA GLY A 817 11.86 -2.32 -19.01
C GLY A 817 11.37 -2.08 -20.43
N GLY A 818 10.61 -1.00 -20.64
CA GLY A 818 10.42 -0.39 -21.96
C GLY A 818 11.44 0.75 -22.16
N ASP A 819 11.79 1.03 -23.41
CA ASP A 819 12.32 2.36 -23.70
C ASP A 819 11.26 3.39 -23.23
N VAL A 820 11.72 4.52 -22.72
CA VAL A 820 10.81 5.52 -22.18
C VAL A 820 10.06 6.13 -23.35
N ASN A 821 8.78 5.79 -23.47
CA ASN A 821 7.94 6.34 -24.49
C ASN A 821 7.84 7.87 -24.31
N GLN A 822 8.59 8.62 -25.11
CA GLN A 822 8.47 10.07 -25.20
C GLN A 822 7.01 10.47 -25.47
N LYS A 823 6.25 9.68 -26.24
CA LYS A 823 4.83 9.97 -26.48
C LYS A 823 3.96 9.83 -25.22
N GLU A 824 4.25 8.91 -24.30
CA GLU A 824 3.52 8.81 -23.02
C GLU A 824 3.95 9.89 -22.04
N ILE A 825 5.24 10.24 -22.03
CA ILE A 825 5.74 11.42 -21.32
C ILE A 825 5.03 12.67 -21.84
N ASP A 826 5.00 12.87 -23.16
CA ASP A 826 4.43 14.03 -23.84
C ASP A 826 2.91 14.06 -23.65
N GLU A 827 2.23 12.92 -23.68
CA GLU A 827 0.83 12.80 -23.28
C GLU A 827 0.66 13.22 -21.82
N MET A 828 1.41 12.68 -20.86
CA MET A 828 1.28 13.09 -19.45
C MET A 828 1.60 14.57 -19.24
N LYS A 829 2.61 15.10 -19.93
CA LYS A 829 2.96 16.53 -19.95
C LYS A 829 1.82 17.38 -20.50
N THR A 830 1.17 16.92 -21.56
CA THR A 830 -0.01 17.59 -22.14
C THR A 830 -1.21 17.51 -21.20
N LEU A 831 -1.46 16.36 -20.58
CA LEU A 831 -2.60 16.13 -19.68
C LEU A 831 -2.54 17.05 -18.46
N PHE A 832 -1.34 17.25 -17.92
CA PHE A 832 -1.09 18.08 -16.74
C PHE A 832 -0.50 19.45 -17.08
N ARG A 833 -0.43 19.80 -18.36
CA ARG A 833 0.04 21.10 -18.89
C ARG A 833 1.41 21.54 -18.33
N ILE A 834 2.31 20.58 -18.11
CA ILE A 834 3.60 20.81 -17.41
C ILE A 834 4.48 21.81 -18.18
N ASP A 835 4.43 21.75 -19.51
CA ASP A 835 5.24 22.61 -20.38
C ASP A 835 4.64 24.02 -20.57
N GLU A 836 3.42 24.28 -20.06
CA GLU A 836 2.80 25.61 -20.10
C GLU A 836 3.36 26.53 -19.01
N SER A 837 3.09 27.84 -19.10
CA SER A 837 3.55 28.77 -18.06
C SER A 837 2.83 28.50 -16.73
N ALA A 838 3.46 28.87 -15.61
CA ALA A 838 2.85 28.69 -14.29
C ALA A 838 1.48 29.39 -14.16
N TRP A 839 1.29 30.49 -14.90
CA TRP A 839 0.03 31.21 -14.95
C TRP A 839 -1.07 30.42 -15.68
N ASP A 840 -0.75 29.79 -16.80
CA ASP A 840 -1.69 28.98 -17.58
C ASP A 840 -2.11 27.74 -16.79
N ARG A 841 -1.15 27.07 -16.15
CA ARG A 841 -1.43 25.93 -15.24
C ARG A 841 -2.33 26.34 -14.08
N TYR A 842 -2.10 27.52 -13.49
CA TYR A 842 -2.96 28.04 -12.43
C TYR A 842 -4.38 28.33 -12.93
N ALA A 843 -4.50 28.98 -14.10
CA ALA A 843 -5.80 29.29 -14.72
C ALA A 843 -6.59 28.03 -15.05
N TRP A 844 -5.92 26.99 -15.53
CA TRP A 844 -6.52 25.67 -15.75
C TRP A 844 -6.92 24.99 -14.42
N TRP A 845 -6.01 24.92 -13.43
CA TRP A 845 -6.27 24.24 -12.17
C TRP A 845 -7.46 24.84 -11.40
N ILE A 846 -7.57 26.17 -11.40
CA ILE A 846 -8.69 26.86 -10.78
C ILE A 846 -9.97 26.78 -11.64
N GLY A 847 -9.85 26.60 -12.96
CA GLY A 847 -10.97 26.51 -13.91
C GLY A 847 -11.41 27.83 -14.52
N LEU A 848 -10.49 28.78 -14.72
CA LEU A 848 -10.76 30.05 -15.40
C LEU A 848 -11.00 29.84 -16.91
N ASP A 849 -10.23 28.94 -17.53
CA ASP A 849 -10.31 28.63 -18.97
C ASP A 849 -11.72 28.17 -19.38
N TRP A 850 -12.42 27.46 -18.49
CA TRP A 850 -13.80 27.03 -18.70
C TRP A 850 -14.77 28.17 -19.00
N PHE A 851 -14.58 29.36 -18.40
CA PHE A 851 -15.45 30.51 -18.68
C PHE A 851 -15.27 31.06 -20.10
N ALA A 852 -14.16 30.73 -20.76
CA ALA A 852 -13.93 31.05 -22.17
C ALA A 852 -14.41 29.91 -23.09
N THR A 853 -14.07 28.66 -22.79
CA THR A 853 -14.27 27.52 -23.71
C THR A 853 -15.61 26.80 -23.51
N HIS A 854 -16.14 26.78 -22.29
CA HIS A 854 -17.30 25.98 -21.87
C HIS A 854 -17.13 24.47 -22.14
N GLU A 855 -15.89 23.99 -22.29
CA GLU A 855 -15.57 22.60 -22.53
C GLU A 855 -15.25 21.86 -21.22
N GLY A 856 -15.72 20.61 -21.09
CA GLY A 856 -15.51 19.81 -19.88
C GLY A 856 -14.04 19.52 -19.52
N LYS A 857 -13.13 19.65 -20.51
CA LYS A 857 -11.68 19.48 -20.30
C LYS A 857 -11.03 20.64 -19.53
N ASP A 858 -11.68 21.80 -19.51
CA ASP A 858 -11.19 23.03 -18.90
C ASP A 858 -11.83 23.30 -17.53
N GLU A 859 -12.69 22.40 -17.05
CA GLU A 859 -13.22 22.43 -15.69
C GLU A 859 -12.10 22.31 -14.65
N GLY A 860 -12.11 23.22 -13.68
CA GLY A 860 -11.23 23.20 -12.52
C GLY A 860 -12.00 23.37 -11.22
N LEU A 861 -11.30 23.85 -10.19
CA LEU A 861 -11.83 23.95 -8.83
C LEU A 861 -13.14 24.76 -8.74
N LEU A 862 -13.29 25.82 -9.53
CA LEU A 862 -14.50 26.67 -9.53
C LEU A 862 -15.75 25.93 -10.01
N GLN A 863 -15.59 24.95 -10.91
CA GLN A 863 -16.67 24.08 -11.38
C GLN A 863 -16.86 22.86 -10.47
N GLY A 864 -16.07 22.75 -9.40
CA GLY A 864 -16.08 21.62 -8.48
C GLY A 864 -15.22 20.44 -8.94
N ASN A 865 -14.36 20.62 -9.96
CA ASN A 865 -13.43 19.61 -10.42
C ASN A 865 -12.06 19.82 -9.74
N MET A 866 -11.69 18.91 -8.82
CA MET A 866 -10.43 18.98 -8.08
C MET A 866 -9.22 18.47 -8.89
N GLY A 867 -9.42 18.17 -10.18
CA GLY A 867 -8.40 17.65 -11.07
C GLY A 867 -8.14 16.16 -10.87
N ARG A 868 -6.93 15.73 -11.26
CA ARG A 868 -6.50 14.33 -11.25
C ARG A 868 -5.23 14.16 -10.44
N SER A 869 -5.13 13.03 -9.77
CA SER A 869 -3.88 12.60 -9.15
C SER A 869 -2.84 12.30 -10.24
N MET A 870 -1.64 12.86 -10.11
CA MET A 870 -0.53 12.59 -11.03
C MET A 870 -0.06 11.14 -10.95
N MET A 871 -0.20 10.53 -9.76
CA MET A 871 0.29 9.19 -9.47
C MET A 871 -0.62 8.10 -10.02
N ASP A 872 -1.93 8.15 -9.75
CA ASP A 872 -2.86 7.10 -10.17
C ASP A 872 -3.80 7.50 -11.32
N LEU A 873 -3.72 8.75 -11.81
CA LEU A 873 -4.56 9.33 -12.87
C LEU A 873 -6.07 9.31 -12.56
N LYS A 874 -6.46 9.04 -11.31
CA LYS A 874 -7.86 9.03 -10.89
C LYS A 874 -8.34 10.45 -10.56
N PRO A 875 -9.64 10.73 -10.73
CA PRO A 875 -10.23 11.99 -10.27
C PRO A 875 -10.01 12.19 -8.76
N VAL A 876 -9.62 13.40 -8.37
CA VAL A 876 -9.37 13.75 -6.96
C VAL A 876 -10.67 13.76 -6.15
N ASN A 877 -11.78 14.21 -6.74
CA ASN A 877 -13.11 14.21 -6.11
C ASN A 877 -13.49 12.86 -5.51
N ASP A 878 -13.25 11.80 -6.29
CA ASP A 878 -13.53 10.41 -5.93
C ASP A 878 -12.66 9.94 -4.76
N LYS A 879 -11.42 10.43 -4.66
CA LYS A 879 -10.48 10.09 -3.57
C LYS A 879 -10.79 10.85 -2.28
N VAL A 880 -11.28 12.07 -2.38
CA VAL A 880 -11.44 12.97 -1.22
C VAL A 880 -12.83 12.86 -0.58
N GLY A 881 -13.88 12.61 -1.36
CA GLY A 881 -15.29 12.74 -0.93
C GLY A 881 -15.64 12.04 0.39
N ASP A 882 -15.46 10.73 0.48
CA ASP A 882 -15.81 9.96 1.69
C ASP A 882 -14.92 10.33 2.89
N ARG A 883 -13.62 10.51 2.64
CA ARG A 883 -12.63 10.88 3.66
C ARG A 883 -12.92 12.25 4.25
N LEU A 884 -13.42 13.18 3.43
CA LEU A 884 -13.87 14.50 3.88
C LEU A 884 -15.01 14.40 4.88
N LEU A 885 -16.00 13.56 4.60
CA LEU A 885 -17.14 13.38 5.49
C LEU A 885 -16.69 12.81 6.83
N PHE A 886 -15.82 11.79 6.85
CA PHE A 886 -15.30 11.24 8.10
C PHE A 886 -14.46 12.26 8.88
N THR A 887 -13.62 13.02 8.18
CA THR A 887 -12.84 14.11 8.79
C THR A 887 -13.78 15.11 9.45
N PHE A 888 -14.81 15.58 8.74
CA PHE A 888 -15.80 16.51 9.28
C PHE A 888 -16.56 15.95 10.48
N LEU A 889 -17.02 14.69 10.44
CA LEU A 889 -17.75 14.05 11.54
C LEU A 889 -16.89 13.89 12.80
N ILE A 890 -15.64 13.45 12.66
CA ILE A 890 -14.70 13.33 13.78
C ILE A 890 -14.40 14.71 14.36
N SER A 891 -14.16 15.70 13.49
CA SER A 891 -13.90 17.09 13.88
C SER A 891 -15.04 17.66 14.70
N LEU A 892 -16.27 17.62 14.15
CA LEU A 892 -17.46 18.15 14.80
C LEU A 892 -17.71 17.45 16.14
N SER A 893 -17.57 16.13 16.18
CA SER A 893 -17.77 15.36 17.41
C SER A 893 -16.71 15.67 18.46
N THR A 894 -15.46 15.91 18.05
CA THR A 894 -14.36 16.35 18.92
C THR A 894 -14.63 17.73 19.51
N ILE A 895 -15.17 18.67 18.72
CA ILE A 895 -15.57 20.00 19.20
C ILE A 895 -16.65 19.86 20.27
N LEU A 896 -17.72 19.12 19.95
CA LEU A 896 -18.85 18.92 20.85
C LEU A 896 -18.41 18.26 22.16
N PHE A 897 -17.56 17.23 22.08
CA PHE A 897 -16.96 16.58 23.24
C PHE A 897 -16.12 17.57 24.06
N THR A 898 -15.21 18.29 23.41
CA THR A 898 -14.32 19.27 24.07
C THR A 898 -15.14 20.34 24.79
N TRP A 899 -16.17 20.87 24.16
CA TRP A 899 -17.05 21.87 24.77
C TRP A 899 -17.88 21.28 25.91
N ALA A 900 -18.45 20.10 25.72
CA ALA A 900 -19.25 19.41 26.74
C ALA A 900 -18.45 19.14 28.03
N VAL A 901 -17.14 18.92 27.92
CA VAL A 901 -16.26 18.68 29.07
C VAL A 901 -15.61 19.96 29.59
N ALA A 902 -15.04 20.78 28.70
CA ALA A 902 -14.25 21.95 29.09
C ALA A 902 -15.11 23.08 29.69
N LEU A 903 -16.30 23.33 29.13
CA LEU A 903 -17.14 24.45 29.57
C LEU A 903 -17.65 24.26 31.00
N PRO A 904 -18.24 23.12 31.40
CA PRO A 904 -18.69 22.95 32.79
C PRO A 904 -17.53 23.01 33.77
N ILE A 905 -16.40 22.39 33.44
CA ILE A 905 -15.20 22.37 34.29
C ILE A 905 -14.63 23.77 34.45
N GLY A 906 -14.46 24.52 33.35
CA GLY A 906 -13.95 25.88 33.38
C GLY A 906 -14.87 26.86 34.10
N ILE A 907 -16.19 26.74 33.90
CA ILE A 907 -17.19 27.53 34.64
C ILE A 907 -17.10 27.22 36.15
N TYR A 908 -17.07 25.93 36.50
CA TYR A 908 -16.96 25.51 37.90
C TYR A 908 -15.69 26.03 38.55
N SER A 909 -14.56 25.87 37.87
CA SER A 909 -13.22 26.26 38.31
C SER A 909 -13.11 27.78 38.53
N ALA A 910 -13.71 28.60 37.67
CA ALA A 910 -13.76 30.06 37.86
C ALA A 910 -14.68 30.48 39.03
N VAL A 911 -15.87 29.86 39.15
CA VAL A 911 -16.83 30.21 40.22
C VAL A 911 -16.34 29.74 41.59
N ARG A 912 -15.60 28.63 41.64
CA ARG A 912 -15.02 28.05 42.87
C ARG A 912 -13.49 28.05 42.81
N GLN A 913 -12.93 29.22 42.53
CA GLN A 913 -11.48 29.43 42.52
C GLN A 913 -10.82 28.91 43.82
N TYR A 914 -9.65 28.28 43.69
CA TYR A 914 -8.85 27.71 44.78
C TYR A 914 -9.52 26.55 45.54
N SER A 915 -10.63 26.00 45.03
CA SER A 915 -11.22 24.78 45.59
C SER A 915 -10.39 23.54 45.24
N PHE A 916 -10.54 22.46 46.03
CA PHE A 916 -9.91 21.18 45.71
C PHE A 916 -10.20 20.71 44.27
N PHE A 917 -11.44 20.86 43.82
CA PHE A 917 -11.84 20.49 42.46
C PHE A 917 -11.27 21.42 41.39
N ASP A 918 -11.04 22.71 41.68
CA ASP A 918 -10.30 23.63 40.79
C ASP A 918 -8.87 23.12 40.57
N TYR A 919 -8.16 22.76 41.65
CA TYR A 919 -6.83 22.16 41.56
C TYR A 919 -6.85 20.80 40.86
N LEU A 920 -7.81 19.93 41.15
CA LEU A 920 -7.93 18.61 40.52
C LEU A 920 -8.09 18.72 39.01
N PHE A 921 -9.01 19.57 38.53
CA PHE A 921 -9.23 19.76 37.10
C PHE A 921 -8.06 20.48 36.43
N THR A 922 -7.42 21.42 37.12
CA THR A 922 -6.23 22.11 36.60
C THR A 922 -5.04 21.17 36.44
N VAL A 923 -4.72 20.37 37.47
CA VAL A 923 -3.65 19.36 37.44
C VAL A 923 -3.97 18.27 36.42
N GLY A 924 -5.21 17.76 36.40
CA GLY A 924 -5.65 16.79 35.40
C GLY A 924 -5.55 17.33 33.97
N GLY A 925 -5.88 18.61 33.77
CA GLY A 925 -5.68 19.30 32.50
C GLY A 925 -4.20 19.39 32.10
N PHE A 926 -3.30 19.72 33.02
CA PHE A 926 -1.86 19.73 32.75
C PHE A 926 -1.33 18.35 32.36
N ILE A 927 -1.74 17.29 33.06
CA ILE A 927 -1.37 15.91 32.69
C ILE A 927 -1.86 15.59 31.28
N GLY A 928 -3.11 15.91 30.95
CA GLY A 928 -3.67 15.69 29.61
C GLY A 928 -2.93 16.46 28.51
N MET A 929 -2.37 17.64 28.82
CA MET A 929 -1.55 18.42 27.90
C MET A 929 -0.13 17.90 27.74
N CYS A 930 0.43 17.27 28.77
CA CYS A 930 1.79 16.72 28.75
C CYS A 930 1.88 15.39 28.00
N ILE A 931 0.78 14.65 27.86
CA ILE A 931 0.77 13.36 27.14
C ILE A 931 0.59 13.63 25.63
N PRO A 932 1.55 13.21 24.78
CA PRO A 932 1.38 13.32 23.33
C PRO A 932 0.15 12.54 22.86
N GLY A 933 -0.67 13.14 21.98
CA GLY A 933 -1.94 12.54 21.54
C GLY A 933 -1.77 11.14 20.92
N PHE A 934 -0.72 10.92 20.12
CA PHE A 934 -0.44 9.60 19.55
C PHE A 934 -0.07 8.57 20.63
N LEU A 935 0.64 8.97 21.69
CA LEU A 935 0.97 8.08 22.81
C LEU A 935 -0.30 7.74 23.59
N LEU A 936 -1.16 8.72 23.83
CA LEU A 936 -2.47 8.49 24.43
C LEU A 936 -3.30 7.52 23.58
N ALA A 937 -3.28 7.66 22.24
CA ALA A 937 -3.93 6.72 21.33
C ALA A 937 -3.39 5.30 21.53
N LEU A 938 -2.07 5.11 21.53
CA LEU A 938 -1.45 3.79 21.73
C LEU A 938 -1.79 3.18 23.09
N LEU A 939 -1.76 3.97 24.16
CA LEU A 939 -2.12 3.52 25.51
C LEU A 939 -3.59 3.13 25.60
N LEU A 940 -4.48 3.90 24.98
CA LEU A 940 -5.91 3.60 24.97
C LEU A 940 -6.24 2.43 24.06
N MET A 941 -5.54 2.25 22.93
CA MET A 941 -5.65 1.05 22.11
C MET A 941 -5.22 -0.19 22.92
N PHE A 942 -4.09 -0.10 23.62
CA PHE A 942 -3.61 -1.18 24.48
C PHE A 942 -4.59 -1.48 25.63
N ALA A 943 -5.16 -0.45 26.27
CA ALA A 943 -6.14 -0.61 27.35
C ALA A 943 -7.50 -1.13 26.84
N ALA A 944 -7.97 -0.63 25.70
CA ALA A 944 -9.18 -1.10 25.02
C ALA A 944 -9.07 -2.61 24.72
N GLU A 945 -7.92 -3.01 24.22
CA GLU A 945 -7.61 -4.41 23.95
C GLU A 945 -7.51 -5.23 25.25
N SER A 946 -6.69 -4.78 26.20
CA SER A 946 -6.39 -5.57 27.42
C SER A 946 -7.58 -5.72 28.36
N TRP A 947 -8.46 -4.71 28.43
CA TRP A 947 -9.57 -4.70 29.39
C TRP A 947 -10.92 -5.02 28.76
N PHE A 948 -11.11 -4.71 27.47
CA PHE A 948 -12.39 -4.86 26.79
C PHE A 948 -12.34 -5.83 25.59
N GLY A 949 -11.15 -6.26 25.15
CA GLY A 949 -10.97 -7.16 24.01
C GLY A 949 -11.42 -6.54 22.68
N ILE A 950 -11.32 -5.21 22.55
CA ILE A 950 -11.76 -4.48 21.35
C ILE A 950 -10.52 -3.97 20.61
N SER A 951 -10.31 -4.44 19.38
CA SER A 951 -9.26 -3.92 18.51
C SER A 951 -9.70 -2.61 17.86
N VAL A 952 -9.21 -1.48 18.37
CA VAL A 952 -9.67 -0.14 17.94
C VAL A 952 -8.80 0.44 16.83
N SER A 953 -8.62 -0.33 15.75
CA SER A 953 -7.89 0.11 14.54
C SER A 953 -8.87 0.39 13.40
N GLY A 954 -8.97 1.64 12.98
CA GLY A 954 -9.93 2.12 11.98
C GLY A 954 -11.26 2.60 12.59
N LEU A 955 -12.20 3.00 11.72
CA LEU A 955 -13.56 3.43 12.11
C LEU A 955 -14.60 2.30 12.09
N PHE A 956 -14.24 1.17 11.49
CA PHE A 956 -15.12 0.03 11.31
C PHE A 956 -14.32 -1.24 11.53
N SER A 957 -14.96 -2.26 12.09
CA SER A 957 -14.39 -3.61 12.10
C SER A 957 -14.26 -4.19 10.69
N PRO A 958 -13.35 -5.17 10.46
CA PRO A 958 -13.09 -5.72 9.13
C PRO A 958 -14.36 -6.20 8.39
N GLU A 959 -15.36 -6.70 9.11
CA GLU A 959 -16.63 -7.14 8.54
C GLU A 959 -17.45 -5.95 8.00
N TYR A 960 -17.65 -4.90 8.81
CA TYR A 960 -18.48 -3.74 8.45
C TYR A 960 -17.77 -2.75 7.51
N ALA A 961 -16.44 -2.74 7.50
CA ALA A 961 -15.65 -1.92 6.58
C ALA A 961 -15.96 -2.23 5.10
N THR A 962 -16.39 -3.45 4.81
CA THR A 962 -16.63 -3.95 3.44
C THR A 962 -18.05 -3.75 2.92
N GLN A 963 -18.99 -3.34 3.77
CA GLN A 963 -20.38 -3.07 3.38
C GLN A 963 -20.45 -1.70 2.72
N SER A 964 -20.98 -1.60 1.50
CA SER A 964 -21.18 -0.30 0.83
C SER A 964 -22.36 0.48 1.40
N GLU A 965 -23.40 -0.23 1.87
CA GLU A 965 -24.63 0.37 2.37
C GLU A 965 -24.57 0.71 3.87
N TRP A 966 -25.27 1.77 4.26
CA TRP A 966 -25.44 2.14 5.67
C TRP A 966 -26.50 1.26 6.32
N SER A 967 -26.07 0.34 7.20
CA SER A 967 -26.95 -0.48 8.03
C SER A 967 -26.96 -0.01 9.49
N GLN A 968 -28.01 -0.35 10.25
CA GLN A 968 -28.05 -0.06 11.68
C GLN A 968 -26.87 -0.69 12.43
N GLY A 969 -26.46 -1.91 12.02
CA GLY A 969 -25.28 -2.58 12.56
C GLY A 969 -23.99 -1.79 12.28
N LYS A 970 -23.81 -1.30 11.05
CA LYS A 970 -22.66 -0.49 10.65
C LYS A 970 -22.60 0.86 11.38
N VAL A 971 -23.75 1.50 11.63
CA VAL A 971 -23.82 2.73 12.43
C VAL A 971 -23.43 2.45 13.88
N MET A 972 -23.92 1.36 14.47
CA MET A 972 -23.54 0.97 15.83
C MET A 972 -22.05 0.61 15.94
N ASP A 973 -21.51 -0.08 14.94
CA ASP A 973 -20.09 -0.38 14.83
C ASP A 973 -19.26 0.91 14.75
N LEU A 974 -19.64 1.86 13.90
CA LEU A 974 -19.01 3.18 13.84
C LEU A 974 -19.01 3.88 15.21
N LEU A 975 -20.15 3.90 15.92
CA LEU A 975 -20.25 4.53 17.24
C LEU A 975 -19.35 3.85 18.29
N ARG A 976 -19.09 2.54 18.17
CA ARG A 976 -18.16 1.80 19.04
C ARG A 976 -16.68 2.11 18.77
N HIS A 977 -16.34 2.62 17.59
CA HIS A 977 -14.95 2.92 17.21
C HIS A 977 -14.65 4.42 17.21
N ILE A 978 -15.61 5.27 16.82
CA ILE A 978 -15.40 6.71 16.61
C ILE A 978 -15.11 7.49 17.91
N TRP A 979 -15.53 6.98 19.08
CA TRP A 979 -15.29 7.66 20.36
C TRP A 979 -13.80 7.76 20.69
N LEU A 980 -12.97 6.80 20.25
CA LEU A 980 -11.54 6.80 20.54
C LEU A 980 -10.82 7.99 19.89
N PRO A 981 -10.92 8.23 18.58
CA PRO A 981 -10.31 9.42 17.97
C PRO A 981 -10.88 10.71 18.56
N ILE A 982 -12.19 10.77 18.85
CA ILE A 982 -12.83 11.93 19.50
C ILE A 982 -12.20 12.21 20.88
N PHE A 983 -11.99 11.16 21.68
CA PHE A 983 -11.44 11.31 23.02
C PHE A 983 -9.96 11.70 22.98
N VAL A 984 -9.15 10.99 22.18
CA VAL A 984 -7.71 11.26 22.04
C VAL A 984 -7.49 12.70 21.57
N GLN A 985 -8.22 13.13 20.54
CA GLN A 985 -8.09 14.48 20.00
C GLN A 985 -8.68 15.54 20.94
N GLY A 986 -9.76 15.20 21.65
CA GLY A 986 -10.46 16.11 22.56
C GLY A 986 -9.74 16.39 23.87
N VAL A 987 -8.99 15.42 24.44
CA VAL A 987 -8.33 15.58 25.75
C VAL A 987 -7.33 16.75 25.76
N ALA A 988 -6.48 16.85 24.73
CA ALA A 988 -5.51 17.93 24.61
C ALA A 988 -6.19 19.30 24.48
N GLY A 989 -7.23 19.39 23.62
CA GLY A 989 -8.02 20.60 23.44
C GLY A 989 -8.77 21.02 24.70
N THR A 990 -9.32 20.05 25.44
CA THR A 990 -10.09 20.27 26.67
C THR A 990 -9.27 20.98 27.74
N ALA A 991 -8.00 20.59 27.95
CA ALA A 991 -7.13 21.22 28.92
C ALA A 991 -6.84 22.70 28.62
N GLY A 992 -6.59 23.04 27.34
CA GLY A 992 -6.47 24.43 26.91
C GLY A 992 -7.77 25.20 27.12
N MET A 993 -8.88 24.59 26.72
CA MET A 993 -10.19 25.20 26.67
C MET A 993 -10.78 25.45 28.08
N ILE A 994 -10.50 24.59 29.06
CA ILE A 994 -10.82 24.82 30.49
C ILE A 994 -10.16 26.12 30.98
N ARG A 995 -8.87 26.32 30.66
CA ARG A 995 -8.10 27.48 31.12
C ARG A 995 -8.58 28.77 30.47
N VAL A 996 -8.88 28.73 29.17
CA VAL A 996 -9.50 29.85 28.46
C VAL A 996 -10.85 30.21 29.11
N MET A 997 -11.69 29.21 29.41
CA MET A 997 -13.00 29.47 30.02
C MET A 997 -12.84 30.08 31.41
N ARG A 998 -11.94 29.50 32.21
CA ARG A 998 -11.67 29.93 33.57
C ARG A 998 -11.17 31.37 33.59
N ALA A 999 -10.17 31.69 32.77
CA ALA A 999 -9.59 33.03 32.68
C ALA A 999 -10.64 34.06 32.23
N ASN A 1000 -11.33 33.82 31.11
CA ASN A 1000 -12.34 34.73 30.60
C ASN A 1000 -13.49 34.94 31.58
N LEU A 1001 -13.94 33.87 32.25
CA LEU A 1001 -15.03 33.99 33.21
C LEU A 1001 -14.59 34.71 34.48
N LEU A 1002 -13.35 34.52 34.95
CA LEU A 1002 -12.81 35.27 36.09
C LEU A 1002 -12.76 36.78 35.80
N ASP A 1003 -12.34 37.17 34.60
CA ASP A 1003 -12.31 38.57 34.17
C ASP A 1003 -13.73 39.18 34.07
N GLU A 1004 -14.68 38.43 33.52
CA GLU A 1004 -16.07 38.89 33.42
C GLU A 1004 -16.77 38.99 34.79
N LEU A 1005 -16.45 38.08 35.73
CA LEU A 1005 -17.05 38.06 37.07
C LEU A 1005 -16.72 39.31 37.90
N GLN A 1006 -15.60 39.99 37.61
CA GLN A 1006 -15.17 41.20 38.33
C GLN A 1006 -15.78 42.49 37.76
N LYS A 1007 -16.56 42.43 36.67
CA LYS A 1007 -17.07 43.64 36.01
C LYS A 1007 -18.23 44.29 36.78
N PRO A 1008 -18.37 45.64 36.73
CA PRO A 1008 -19.40 46.37 37.49
C PRO A 1008 -20.84 45.91 37.26
N TYR A 1009 -21.17 45.43 36.06
CA TYR A 1009 -22.52 44.95 35.74
C TYR A 1009 -22.87 43.65 36.50
N VAL A 1010 -21.89 42.79 36.81
CA VAL A 1010 -22.06 41.57 37.60
C VAL A 1010 -22.31 41.93 39.07
N VAL A 1011 -21.50 42.86 39.61
CA VAL A 1011 -21.65 43.37 40.97
C VAL A 1011 -23.02 44.00 41.17
N THR A 1012 -23.46 44.82 40.21
CA THR A 1012 -24.78 45.47 40.24
C THR A 1012 -25.92 44.44 40.16
N ALA A 1013 -25.81 43.44 39.29
CA ALA A 1013 -26.80 42.36 39.19
C ALA A 1013 -26.88 41.54 40.50
N ARG A 1014 -25.74 41.30 41.15
CA ARG A 1014 -25.68 40.63 42.46
C ARG A 1014 -26.32 41.47 43.56
N ALA A 1015 -26.04 42.79 43.59
CA ALA A 1015 -26.65 43.73 44.52
C ALA A 1015 -28.18 43.83 44.35
N LYS A 1016 -28.69 43.65 43.13
CA LYS A 1016 -30.14 43.56 42.83
C LYS A 1016 -30.79 42.22 43.24
N GLY A 1017 -30.07 41.31 43.90
CA GLY A 1017 -30.61 40.06 44.45
C GLY A 1017 -30.86 38.96 43.41
N LEU A 1018 -30.25 39.02 42.23
CA LEU A 1018 -30.40 37.94 41.25
C LEU A 1018 -29.78 36.62 41.77
N ARG A 1019 -30.53 35.52 41.64
CA ARG A 1019 -30.06 34.18 42.03
C ARG A 1019 -28.73 33.82 41.32
N PRO A 1020 -27.73 33.23 42.02
CA PRO A 1020 -26.38 33.01 41.47
C PRO A 1020 -26.34 32.31 40.11
N MET A 1021 -27.05 31.20 39.92
CA MET A 1021 -27.07 30.48 38.64
C MET A 1021 -27.72 31.28 37.51
N LYS A 1022 -28.83 31.98 37.82
CA LYS A 1022 -29.52 32.83 36.85
C LYS A 1022 -28.68 34.06 36.47
N LEU A 1023 -27.91 34.59 37.41
CA LEU A 1023 -26.95 35.68 37.17
C LEU A 1023 -25.81 35.21 36.27
N LEU A 1024 -25.19 34.07 36.58
CA LEU A 1024 -24.04 33.52 35.85
C LEU A 1024 -24.36 33.25 34.37
N PHE A 1025 -25.41 32.47 34.08
CA PHE A 1025 -25.79 32.13 32.70
C PHE A 1025 -26.33 33.31 31.90
N LYS A 1026 -26.94 34.31 32.55
CA LYS A 1026 -27.54 35.45 31.86
C LYS A 1026 -26.51 36.51 31.45
N TYR A 1027 -25.44 36.70 32.24
CA TYR A 1027 -24.49 37.80 32.04
C TYR A 1027 -23.05 37.33 31.75
N PRO A 1028 -22.20 36.95 32.74
CA PRO A 1028 -20.77 36.75 32.51
C PRO A 1028 -20.45 35.52 31.66
N ILE A 1029 -21.19 34.41 31.81
CA ILE A 1029 -20.93 33.18 31.03
C ILE A 1029 -21.10 33.46 29.53
N ARG A 1030 -22.19 34.13 29.15
CA ARG A 1030 -22.50 34.47 27.75
C ARG A 1030 -21.38 35.24 27.07
N LEU A 1031 -20.66 36.09 27.82
CA LEU A 1031 -19.54 36.88 27.31
C LEU A 1031 -18.22 36.10 27.31
N ALA A 1032 -17.99 35.29 28.35
CA ALA A 1032 -16.83 34.41 28.44
C ALA A 1032 -16.78 33.35 27.32
N PHE A 1033 -17.94 33.05 26.69
CA PHE A 1033 -18.07 32.18 25.53
C PHE A 1033 -17.51 32.74 24.22
N ASN A 1034 -17.32 34.06 24.10
CA ASN A 1034 -16.94 34.67 22.81
C ASN A 1034 -15.66 34.04 22.23
N PRO A 1035 -14.55 33.85 22.97
CA PRO A 1035 -13.34 33.23 22.43
C PRO A 1035 -13.52 31.77 21.98
N PHE A 1036 -14.49 31.05 22.53
CA PHE A 1036 -14.81 29.66 22.13
C PHE A 1036 -15.46 29.64 20.76
N ILE A 1037 -16.40 30.56 20.56
CA ILE A 1037 -17.09 30.72 19.28
C ILE A 1037 -16.10 31.23 18.23
N SER A 1038 -15.26 32.22 18.58
CA SER A 1038 -14.19 32.73 17.72
C SER A 1038 -13.19 31.65 17.28
N GLY A 1039 -12.93 30.68 18.14
CA GLY A 1039 -11.99 29.59 17.87
C GLY A 1039 -12.45 28.58 16.82
N ILE A 1040 -13.74 28.55 16.46
CA ILE A 1040 -14.29 27.53 15.52
C ILE A 1040 -13.59 27.57 14.15
N GLY A 1041 -13.20 28.76 13.69
CA GLY A 1041 -12.50 28.93 12.41
C GLY A 1041 -11.14 28.23 12.35
N ASN A 1042 -10.45 28.12 13.49
CA ASN A 1042 -9.09 27.54 13.56
C ASN A 1042 -9.09 26.01 13.66
N ILE A 1043 -10.25 25.39 13.83
CA ILE A 1043 -10.33 23.96 14.12
C ILE A 1043 -9.90 23.15 12.90
N PHE A 1044 -10.40 23.48 11.70
CA PHE A 1044 -10.05 22.76 10.47
C PHE A 1044 -8.55 22.78 10.14
N PRO A 1045 -7.82 23.91 10.28
CA PRO A 1045 -6.35 23.92 10.20
C PRO A 1045 -5.65 23.08 11.27
N GLU A 1046 -6.09 23.14 12.53
CA GLU A 1046 -5.47 22.41 13.65
C GLU A 1046 -5.56 20.88 13.47
N LEU A 1047 -6.62 20.40 12.83
CA LEU A 1047 -6.78 18.98 12.46
C LEU A 1047 -5.64 18.46 11.58
N ILE A 1048 -5.12 19.28 10.66
CA ILE A 1048 -4.01 18.90 9.78
C ILE A 1048 -2.72 18.72 10.58
N SER A 1049 -2.43 19.68 11.46
CA SER A 1049 -1.13 19.75 12.13
C SER A 1049 -0.99 18.75 13.29
N GLY A 1050 -2.07 18.46 14.01
CA GLY A 1050 -2.05 17.53 15.16
C GLY A 1050 -2.78 16.21 14.95
N GLY A 1051 -3.80 16.17 14.08
CA GLY A 1051 -4.64 15.00 13.83
C GLY A 1051 -4.01 13.95 12.92
N ALA A 1052 -3.08 14.34 12.03
CA ALA A 1052 -2.47 13.43 11.06
C ALA A 1052 -1.78 12.22 11.71
N ILE A 1053 -0.96 12.46 12.73
CA ILE A 1053 -0.25 11.37 13.44
C ILE A 1053 -1.24 10.46 14.17
N ILE A 1054 -2.25 11.05 14.82
CA ILE A 1054 -3.31 10.30 15.50
C ILE A 1054 -4.09 9.45 14.49
N ALA A 1055 -4.45 10.01 13.34
CA ALA A 1055 -5.16 9.32 12.27
C ALA A 1055 -4.33 8.18 11.66
N ILE A 1056 -3.01 8.37 11.50
CA ILE A 1056 -2.09 7.32 11.01
C ILE A 1056 -1.99 6.18 12.01
N VAL A 1057 -1.81 6.49 13.31
CA VAL A 1057 -1.70 5.49 14.38
C VAL A 1057 -3.02 4.71 14.52
N LEU A 1058 -4.14 5.42 14.52
CA LEU A 1058 -5.47 4.82 14.59
C LEU A 1058 -5.92 4.21 13.25
N SER A 1059 -5.15 4.34 12.17
CA SER A 1059 -5.50 3.89 10.81
C SER A 1059 -6.87 4.41 10.31
N LEU A 1060 -7.15 5.70 10.55
CA LEU A 1060 -8.43 6.31 10.19
C LEU A 1060 -8.49 6.63 8.68
N PRO A 1061 -9.64 6.39 8.01
CA PRO A 1061 -9.85 6.71 6.61
C PRO A 1061 -10.22 8.20 6.44
N THR A 1062 -9.33 9.10 6.84
CA THR A 1062 -9.56 10.55 6.83
C THR A 1062 -8.65 11.27 5.82
N ILE A 1063 -8.81 12.60 5.67
CA ILE A 1063 -8.04 13.39 4.69
C ILE A 1063 -6.56 13.48 5.08
N GLU A 1064 -6.24 13.50 6.37
CA GLU A 1064 -4.90 13.83 6.87
C GLU A 1064 -3.83 12.80 6.44
N PRO A 1065 -4.03 11.47 6.58
CA PRO A 1065 -3.07 10.49 6.07
C PRO A 1065 -2.92 10.55 4.55
N MET A 1066 -4.02 10.87 3.84
CA MET A 1066 -4.00 11.01 2.38
C MET A 1066 -3.21 12.24 1.95
N GLN A 1067 -3.34 13.37 2.64
CA GLN A 1067 -2.57 14.57 2.38
C GLN A 1067 -1.07 14.32 2.58
N LEU A 1068 -0.69 13.66 3.68
CA LEU A 1068 0.71 13.28 3.92
C LEU A 1068 1.23 12.40 2.79
N ASN A 1069 0.46 11.38 2.39
CA ASN A 1069 0.84 10.51 1.27
C ASN A 1069 0.95 11.28 -0.05
N ALA A 1070 0.06 12.22 -0.34
CA ALA A 1070 0.10 13.04 -1.55
C ALA A 1070 1.36 13.90 -1.59
N VAL A 1071 1.73 14.53 -0.47
CA VAL A 1071 2.97 15.32 -0.35
C VAL A 1071 4.21 14.43 -0.50
N MET A 1072 4.23 13.26 0.15
CA MET A 1072 5.35 12.32 0.07
C MET A 1072 5.55 11.74 -1.33
N GLN A 1073 4.45 11.51 -2.07
CA GLN A 1073 4.48 11.03 -3.46
C GLN A 1073 4.61 12.17 -4.49
N GLN A 1074 4.75 13.42 -4.04
CA GLN A 1074 4.79 14.62 -4.88
C GLN A 1074 3.57 14.77 -5.80
N ASP A 1075 2.40 14.27 -5.39
CA ASP A 1075 1.15 14.40 -6.12
C ASP A 1075 0.56 15.80 -5.92
N MET A 1076 1.11 16.77 -6.65
CA MET A 1076 0.91 18.21 -6.44
C MET A 1076 -0.55 18.63 -6.51
N TYR A 1077 -1.31 18.11 -7.49
CA TYR A 1077 -2.72 18.46 -7.64
C TYR A 1077 -3.61 17.84 -6.56
N LEU A 1078 -3.34 16.60 -6.13
CA LEU A 1078 -4.07 16.01 -5.00
C LEU A 1078 -3.78 16.80 -3.71
N ALA A 1079 -2.51 17.09 -3.43
CA ALA A 1079 -2.11 17.87 -2.25
C ALA A 1079 -2.68 19.29 -2.27
N GLY A 1080 -2.61 19.98 -3.41
CA GLY A 1080 -3.13 21.33 -3.61
C GLY A 1080 -4.64 21.40 -3.47
N SER A 1081 -5.37 20.46 -4.07
CA SER A 1081 -6.83 20.40 -3.95
C SER A 1081 -7.29 20.13 -2.51
N ILE A 1082 -6.57 19.27 -1.78
CA ILE A 1082 -6.83 19.07 -0.33
C ILE A 1082 -6.58 20.36 0.45
N LEU A 1083 -5.45 21.06 0.22
CA LEU A 1083 -5.13 22.33 0.87
C LEU A 1083 -6.19 23.40 0.60
N MET A 1084 -6.65 23.51 -0.65
CA MET A 1084 -7.69 24.47 -1.04
C MET A 1084 -9.03 24.15 -0.36
N LEU A 1085 -9.41 22.86 -0.31
CA LEU A 1085 -10.62 22.42 0.37
C LEU A 1085 -10.58 22.73 1.88
N LEU A 1086 -9.45 22.48 2.54
CA LEU A 1086 -9.28 22.75 3.96
C LEU A 1086 -9.28 24.25 4.25
N SER A 1087 -8.70 25.05 3.36
CA SER A 1087 -8.75 26.50 3.42
C SER A 1087 -10.17 27.02 3.25
N LEU A 1088 -10.94 26.46 2.31
CA LEU A 1088 -12.36 26.78 2.14
C LEU A 1088 -13.14 26.46 3.44
N LEU A 1089 -12.92 25.30 4.05
CA LEU A 1089 -13.56 24.93 5.32
C LEU A 1089 -13.15 25.86 6.47
N SER A 1090 -11.89 26.31 6.52
CA SER A 1090 -11.41 27.27 7.51
C SER A 1090 -12.10 28.63 7.38
N VAL A 1091 -12.21 29.13 6.15
CA VAL A 1091 -12.91 30.39 5.85
C VAL A 1091 -14.41 30.28 6.15
N LEU A 1092 -15.03 29.15 5.82
CA LEU A 1092 -16.42 28.85 6.18
C LEU A 1092 -16.62 28.71 7.70
N GLY A 1093 -15.67 28.08 8.40
CA GLY A 1093 -15.68 27.96 9.86
C GLY A 1093 -15.56 29.32 10.54
N THR A 1094 -14.77 30.23 9.98
CA THR A 1094 -14.65 31.62 10.44
C THR A 1094 -15.95 32.40 10.23
N LEU A 1095 -16.59 32.24 9.06
CA LEU A 1095 -17.91 32.82 8.81
C LEU A 1095 -18.95 32.28 9.80
N PHE A 1096 -18.94 30.98 10.06
CA PHE A 1096 -19.83 30.35 11.03
C PHE A 1096 -19.59 30.89 12.46
N SER A 1097 -18.32 31.02 12.86
CA SER A 1097 -17.92 31.68 14.11
C SER A 1097 -18.50 33.08 14.22
N ASP A 1098 -18.34 33.90 13.18
CA ASP A 1098 -18.82 35.28 13.19
C ASP A 1098 -20.35 35.37 13.29
N ILE A 1099 -21.08 34.48 12.59
CA ILE A 1099 -22.54 34.39 12.70
C ILE A 1099 -22.95 34.00 14.12
N MET A 1100 -22.29 33.00 14.70
CA MET A 1100 -22.53 32.58 16.08
C MET A 1100 -22.24 33.72 17.06
N LEU A 1101 -21.16 34.48 16.88
CA LEU A 1101 -20.84 35.65 17.70
C LEU A 1101 -21.93 36.72 17.63
N ILE A 1102 -22.52 36.98 16.46
CA ILE A 1102 -23.62 37.94 16.30
C ILE A 1102 -24.91 37.46 16.98
N ILE A 1103 -25.14 36.16 17.04
CA ILE A 1103 -26.29 35.55 17.73
C ILE A 1103 -26.06 35.61 19.25
N PHE A 1104 -24.86 35.27 19.70
CA PHE A 1104 -24.50 35.19 21.11
C PHE A 1104 -24.21 36.56 21.73
N ASP A 1105 -23.57 37.52 21.06
CA ASP A 1105 -23.33 38.87 21.58
C ASP A 1105 -23.95 39.94 20.66
N PRO A 1106 -25.16 40.44 20.97
CA PRO A 1106 -25.83 41.44 20.15
C PRO A 1106 -25.10 42.80 20.11
N ARG A 1107 -24.09 43.07 20.96
CA ARG A 1107 -23.27 44.29 20.89
C ARG A 1107 -22.40 44.33 19.63
N ILE A 1108 -22.06 43.16 19.09
CA ILE A 1108 -21.29 43.02 17.85
C ILE A 1108 -22.12 43.53 16.65
N ARG A 1109 -23.46 43.49 16.73
CA ARG A 1109 -24.38 44.02 15.69
C ARG A 1109 -24.29 45.53 15.53
N THR A 1110 -24.03 46.26 16.62
CA THR A 1110 -24.02 47.74 16.65
C THR A 1110 -22.65 48.35 16.35
N ALA A 1111 -21.57 47.57 16.46
CA ALA A 1111 -20.21 48.01 16.17
C ALA A 1111 -19.86 47.98 14.66
N GLY A 1112 -20.63 47.24 13.85
CA GLY A 1112 -20.47 47.13 12.40
C GLY A 1112 -21.23 48.17 11.58
N GLY A 1113 -21.67 49.28 12.19
CA GLY A 1113 -22.14 50.45 11.45
C GLY A 1113 -20.94 51.22 10.92
N TRP A 1114 -20.90 51.46 9.61
CA TRP A 1114 -19.90 52.29 8.93
C TRP A 1114 -19.44 53.48 9.80
N LYS A 1115 -18.16 53.44 10.18
CA LYS A 1115 -17.27 54.59 10.22
C LYS A 1115 -16.15 54.36 9.24
#